data_AF-A0A814I9G6-F1
#
_entry.id   AF-A0A814I9G6-F1
#
_cell.length_a   1.000
_cell.length_b   1.000
_cell.length_c   1.000
_cell.angle_alpha   90.00
_cell.angle_beta   90.00
_cell.angle_gamma   90.00
#
_symmetry.space_group_name_H-M   'P 1'
#
loop_
_entity.id
_entity.type
_entity.pdbx_description
1 polymer ?
#
loop_
_entity_poly.entity_id
_entity_poly.type
_entity_poly.pdbx_seq_one_letter_code
_entity_poly.pdbx_strand_id
1 'polypeptide(L)'
;MIDKNDQRLLSSAHSAVTPRQYRQSSLPRVSRQQSIEKCIHRRKTNSAKSMIIIHTKIRSQNNSLTGNENNNVNNIDKFPSINDLVNSKSSFNQSLNEWSNNKTQSAHIKSQHSSLSKDNISRESIQFNRSSTTKTLNEYSARKKSLGEYHEIVEDTKKRKKRKYFYCFSCPCGVWCLLCLLIGLLFGILLAVLLLQFLPKSQTTITTTISISTLLTNTSTIGSSTTTPSVTTTITSTSTTTNYVCSFSCLNQSWISSTNLLAKWEFDNNLIEDVSSSLTTSDQSPVYATGYVNEALLFDANANQSLTSPFITLTSSSFTIDAWIYPTGFPNTQDHSIVGLCPSTTTYECLHLTIHENGGKYLYLGFYGDDCEGNTVISLNEWIHVAFLFEVNSLTQSIYLNGKLDVSRTAGGPFKANTDSVTIGNIPGLDSFAGPNYFQGMIDRLAITSRVKSECEILEEATLSTYFTFNSGISFNDSGPNSLSAIGSSVSFVSTGHSLEAISFSGSTSSYFQISGVTSLGITNRPFSISLWIRPRSLSGTIVHVSANSSGLGWCYPFLGFATNGSIVAQMYNSNVKSVIGPSISVTSDWTHIVETWSSTNGLRLYVNNILVASTTAMATSYIASSVQNYVTLANSLSGTGICGAGLLGSMSPYNGDIDEFRIYSRELTAADICTLYIS
;
A
#
# COMPACT_ATOMS: atom_id res chain seq x y z
N MET A 1 -50.63 30.77 -43.23
CA MET A 1 -50.75 31.35 -44.58
C MET A 1 -49.83 30.55 -45.48
N ILE A 2 -50.43 29.83 -46.43
CA ILE A 2 -49.87 29.25 -47.68
C ILE A 2 -48.76 28.19 -47.50
N ASP A 3 -48.70 27.06 -48.18
CA ASP A 3 -49.62 26.13 -48.86
C ASP A 3 -48.70 24.98 -49.37
N LYS A 4 -49.28 23.79 -49.55
CA LYS A 4 -48.92 22.76 -50.55
C LYS A 4 -47.67 21.86 -50.44
N ASN A 5 -48.05 20.58 -50.42
CA ASN A 5 -47.65 19.47 -51.31
C ASN A 5 -46.28 18.82 -51.08
N ASP A 6 -46.17 17.56 -50.66
CA ASP A 6 -46.77 16.31 -51.17
C ASP A 6 -46.13 15.89 -52.51
N GLN A 7 -45.37 14.79 -52.49
CA GLN A 7 -45.50 13.60 -53.34
C GLN A 7 -44.31 12.64 -53.09
N ARG A 8 -44.53 11.46 -52.49
CA ARG A 8 -45.00 10.18 -53.09
C ARG A 8 -43.83 9.43 -53.76
N LEU A 9 -43.63 8.12 -53.69
CA LEU A 9 -44.53 6.95 -53.55
C LEU A 9 -43.60 5.71 -53.59
N LEU A 10 -43.69 4.69 -52.71
CA LEU A 10 -44.40 3.38 -52.85
C LEU A 10 -43.65 2.42 -51.88
N SER A 11 -44.20 1.44 -51.18
CA SER A 11 -45.52 0.82 -51.03
C SER A 11 -45.39 -0.15 -49.82
N SER A 12 -46.18 -0.04 -48.75
CA SER A 12 -47.30 -0.94 -48.36
C SER A 12 -47.05 -2.45 -48.58
N ALA A 13 -47.38 -3.41 -47.70
CA ALA A 13 -48.05 -3.41 -46.40
C ALA A 13 -48.00 -4.82 -45.77
N HIS A 14 -48.03 -4.85 -44.42
CA HIS A 14 -48.89 -5.67 -43.54
C HIS A 14 -48.83 -7.22 -43.51
N SER A 15 -48.47 -7.70 -42.31
CA SER A 15 -49.10 -8.76 -41.46
C SER A 15 -49.14 -10.21 -41.97
N ALA A 16 -49.02 -11.28 -41.19
CA ALA A 16 -48.62 -11.58 -39.81
C ALA A 16 -48.67 -13.14 -39.66
N VAL A 17 -48.10 -13.68 -38.58
CA VAL A 17 -48.48 -14.97 -37.90
C VAL A 17 -47.81 -16.32 -38.35
N THR A 18 -46.74 -16.69 -37.61
CA THR A 18 -46.40 -18.02 -37.01
C THR A 18 -45.88 -19.19 -37.90
N PRO A 19 -45.43 -20.34 -37.33
CA PRO A 19 -44.03 -20.78 -37.39
C PRO A 19 -43.85 -22.09 -38.18
N ARG A 20 -42.62 -22.46 -38.56
CA ARG A 20 -42.35 -23.78 -39.17
C ARG A 20 -41.19 -24.51 -38.51
N GLN A 21 -41.56 -25.57 -37.79
CA GLN A 21 -40.80 -26.81 -37.65
C GLN A 21 -40.64 -27.50 -39.02
N TYR A 22 -39.57 -28.28 -39.22
CA TYR A 22 -39.64 -29.53 -40.00
C TYR A 22 -38.58 -30.56 -39.54
N ARG A 23 -39.10 -31.71 -39.06
CA ARG A 23 -38.71 -33.14 -39.09
C ARG A 23 -37.23 -33.57 -39.28
N GLN A 24 -36.66 -34.42 -38.42
CA GLN A 24 -36.85 -35.89 -38.16
C GLN A 24 -36.20 -36.86 -39.19
N SER A 25 -35.29 -37.72 -38.69
CA SER A 25 -34.99 -39.09 -39.14
C SER A 25 -34.25 -39.83 -38.00
N SER A 26 -34.91 -40.70 -37.22
CA SER A 26 -35.07 -42.16 -37.38
C SER A 26 -33.99 -43.00 -36.67
N LEU A 27 -34.40 -43.69 -35.59
CA LEU A 27 -33.72 -44.80 -34.88
C LEU A 27 -33.63 -46.09 -35.73
N PRO A 28 -32.83 -47.11 -35.33
CA PRO A 28 -33.47 -48.26 -34.69
C PRO A 28 -32.68 -49.01 -33.57
N ARG A 29 -33.48 -49.58 -32.64
CA ARG A 29 -33.41 -50.90 -31.95
C ARG A 29 -32.32 -51.25 -30.91
N VAL A 30 -32.77 -51.28 -29.64
CA VAL A 30 -32.94 -52.43 -28.72
C VAL A 30 -32.06 -53.68 -28.93
N SER A 31 -31.30 -54.05 -27.88
CA SER A 31 -31.27 -55.42 -27.36
C SER A 31 -30.95 -55.44 -25.84
N ARG A 32 -31.66 -56.34 -25.17
CA ARG A 32 -31.67 -56.67 -23.73
C ARG A 32 -30.68 -57.83 -23.53
N GLN A 33 -29.92 -57.85 -22.44
CA GLN A 33 -29.59 -59.13 -21.78
C GLN A 33 -29.21 -58.94 -20.30
N GLN A 34 -29.91 -59.70 -19.45
CA GLN A 34 -29.68 -59.94 -18.03
C GLN A 34 -28.81 -61.19 -17.85
N SER A 35 -27.94 -61.19 -16.82
CA SER A 35 -27.55 -62.33 -15.96
C SER A 35 -26.53 -61.79 -14.93
N ILE A 36 -26.74 -61.80 -13.59
CA ILE A 36 -26.78 -62.93 -12.62
C ILE A 36 -25.53 -63.81 -12.83
N GLU A 37 -24.53 -63.91 -11.93
CA GLU A 37 -24.58 -64.54 -10.59
C GLU A 37 -23.28 -64.37 -9.76
N LYS A 38 -23.31 -64.91 -8.53
CA LYS A 38 -22.47 -64.77 -7.31
C LYS A 38 -21.11 -65.52 -7.28
N CYS A 39 -20.40 -65.27 -6.15
CA CYS A 39 -19.43 -66.10 -5.39
C CYS A 39 -17.95 -65.65 -5.48
N ILE A 40 -17.34 -65.08 -4.43
CA ILE A 40 -16.81 -65.67 -3.17
C ILE A 40 -15.68 -66.70 -3.39
N HIS A 41 -14.41 -66.30 -3.19
CA HIS A 41 -13.45 -66.75 -2.14
C HIS A 41 -12.04 -66.14 -2.41
N ARG A 42 -11.50 -65.30 -1.51
CA ARG A 42 -10.56 -65.60 -0.40
C ARG A 42 -9.21 -66.22 -0.79
N ARG A 43 -8.11 -65.47 -0.55
CA ARG A 43 -7.04 -65.69 0.46
C ARG A 43 -6.05 -64.51 0.40
N LYS A 44 -5.86 -63.75 1.50
CA LYS A 44 -4.88 -63.94 2.62
C LYS A 44 -3.43 -63.83 2.11
N THR A 45 -2.57 -62.94 2.60
CA THR A 45 -1.99 -62.88 3.97
C THR A 45 -1.38 -61.49 4.28
N ASN A 46 -1.70 -60.87 5.43
CA ASN A 46 -0.91 -60.70 6.70
C ASN A 46 0.31 -59.74 6.57
N SER A 47 0.52 -58.73 7.42
CA SER A 47 0.63 -58.70 8.90
C SER A 47 0.40 -57.24 9.41
N ALA A 48 -0.50 -56.90 10.36
CA ALA A 48 -0.47 -57.08 11.84
C ALA A 48 0.78 -56.45 12.51
N LYS A 49 0.76 -55.70 13.63
CA LYS A 49 -0.17 -55.30 14.74
C LYS A 49 0.57 -54.16 15.51
N SER A 50 -0.02 -53.26 16.30
CA SER A 50 -0.67 -53.51 17.60
C SER A 50 -1.30 -52.23 18.16
N MET A 51 -2.48 -52.35 18.76
CA MET A 51 -3.20 -51.33 19.53
C MET A 51 -3.54 -51.98 20.89
N ILE A 52 -3.32 -51.28 22.01
CA ILE A 52 -3.69 -51.71 23.37
C ILE A 52 -4.78 -50.77 23.88
N ILE A 53 -5.88 -51.38 24.36
CA ILE A 53 -6.97 -50.76 25.11
C ILE A 53 -6.75 -51.05 26.59
N ILE A 54 -6.88 -50.04 27.45
CA ILE A 54 -7.27 -50.21 28.86
C ILE A 54 -8.36 -49.18 29.20
N HIS A 55 -9.46 -49.70 29.72
CA HIS A 55 -10.57 -48.96 30.33
C HIS A 55 -10.29 -48.72 31.81
N THR A 56 -10.64 -47.55 32.36
CA THR A 56 -11.21 -47.44 33.72
C THR A 56 -12.04 -46.16 33.88
N LYS A 57 -12.95 -46.21 34.85
CA LYS A 57 -14.23 -45.51 34.99
C LYS A 57 -14.25 -44.84 36.37
N ILE A 58 -14.54 -43.54 36.50
CA ILE A 58 -14.93 -42.93 37.79
C ILE A 58 -16.09 -41.94 37.61
N ARG A 59 -17.28 -42.47 37.93
CA ARG A 59 -18.46 -41.95 38.67
C ARG A 59 -18.78 -40.43 38.71
N SER A 60 -20.02 -40.15 38.30
CA SER A 60 -20.83 -38.97 38.63
C SER A 60 -21.64 -39.16 39.93
N GLN A 61 -21.89 -38.04 40.62
CA GLN A 61 -22.98 -37.71 41.55
C GLN A 61 -23.21 -36.19 41.35
N ASN A 62 -24.38 -35.56 41.32
CA ASN A 62 -25.75 -35.91 41.68
C ASN A 62 -26.75 -35.05 40.87
N ASN A 63 -28.01 -35.50 40.95
CA ASN A 63 -29.23 -35.11 40.24
C ASN A 63 -29.73 -33.64 40.34
N SER A 64 -30.42 -33.28 39.25
CA SER A 64 -31.71 -32.55 39.08
C SER A 64 -32.37 -31.81 40.24
N LEU A 65 -33.04 -30.68 39.92
CA LEU A 65 -34.39 -30.21 40.32
C LEU A 65 -34.61 -28.86 39.58
N THR A 66 -35.45 -28.74 38.53
CA THR A 66 -36.89 -28.36 38.49
C THR A 66 -37.29 -27.06 39.20
N GLY A 67 -38.04 -26.18 38.50
CA GLY A 67 -38.80 -25.02 39.02
C GLY A 67 -38.28 -23.70 38.46
N ASN A 68 -38.87 -23.08 37.44
CA ASN A 68 -40.15 -22.36 37.34
C ASN A 68 -40.20 -21.03 38.13
N GLU A 69 -40.70 -20.00 37.43
CA GLU A 69 -41.28 -18.73 37.88
C GLU A 69 -40.40 -17.49 38.19
N ASN A 70 -40.53 -16.52 37.28
CA ASN A 70 -41.12 -15.18 37.46
C ASN A 70 -40.52 -14.16 38.45
N ASN A 71 -40.41 -12.95 37.86
CA ASN A 71 -40.69 -11.63 38.39
C ASN A 71 -39.59 -10.82 39.13
N ASN A 72 -39.07 -9.85 38.36
CA ASN A 72 -39.40 -8.42 38.47
C ASN A 72 -38.76 -7.59 39.62
N VAL A 73 -38.40 -6.36 39.20
CA VAL A 73 -38.24 -5.11 39.98
C VAL A 73 -36.83 -4.71 40.45
N ASN A 74 -36.28 -3.74 39.70
CA ASN A 74 -35.61 -2.49 40.11
C ASN A 74 -35.26 -2.31 41.60
N ASN A 75 -33.97 -2.06 41.90
CA ASN A 75 -33.55 -0.75 42.42
C ASN A 75 -32.03 -0.60 42.48
N ILE A 76 -31.60 0.54 41.94
CA ILE A 76 -30.56 1.49 42.40
C ILE A 76 -29.69 1.00 43.57
N ASP A 77 -28.37 0.90 43.34
CA ASP A 77 -27.39 1.49 44.27
C ASP A 77 -26.00 1.67 43.64
N LYS A 78 -25.49 2.90 43.82
CA LYS A 78 -24.11 3.29 44.15
C LYS A 78 -22.94 2.50 43.54
N PHE A 79 -22.19 3.20 42.69
CA PHE A 79 -20.78 2.93 42.44
C PHE A 79 -19.94 3.07 43.73
N PRO A 80 -19.14 2.07 44.12
CA PRO A 80 -18.03 2.25 45.04
C PRO A 80 -16.76 2.71 44.29
N SER A 81 -16.02 3.55 45.00
CA SER A 81 -14.75 4.18 44.62
C SER A 81 -13.60 3.21 44.38
N ILE A 82 -12.64 3.67 43.57
CA ILE A 82 -11.26 3.20 43.40
C ILE A 82 -10.65 2.79 44.76
N ASN A 83 -10.68 1.49 45.06
CA ASN A 83 -9.73 0.82 45.96
C ASN A 83 -9.79 -0.73 45.94
N ASP A 84 -10.61 -1.36 45.08
CA ASP A 84 -10.65 -2.83 44.94
C ASP A 84 -10.07 -3.38 43.61
N LEU A 85 -9.19 -2.64 42.94
CA LEU A 85 -8.52 -3.07 41.70
C LEU A 85 -6.99 -3.23 41.84
N VAL A 86 -6.51 -3.50 43.06
CA VAL A 86 -5.08 -3.72 43.36
C VAL A 86 -4.72 -5.20 43.62
N ASN A 87 -5.67 -6.14 43.56
CA ASN A 87 -5.39 -7.56 43.76
C ASN A 87 -5.64 -8.43 42.53
N SER A 88 -4.91 -8.16 41.44
CA SER A 88 -4.64 -9.15 40.37
C SER A 88 -3.33 -8.92 39.60
N LYS A 89 -2.36 -8.21 40.19
CA LYS A 89 -1.01 -8.01 39.62
C LYS A 89 0.12 -8.65 40.44
N SER A 90 -0.18 -9.73 41.17
CA SER A 90 0.81 -10.51 41.93
C SER A 90 0.97 -11.97 41.47
N SER A 91 0.33 -12.39 40.38
CA SER A 91 0.48 -13.75 39.82
C SER A 91 1.29 -13.83 38.51
N PHE A 92 1.89 -12.73 38.04
CA PHE A 92 2.72 -12.72 36.82
C PHE A 92 4.23 -12.60 37.08
N ASN A 93 4.64 -12.21 38.29
CA ASN A 93 6.07 -12.14 38.69
C ASN A 93 6.59 -13.43 39.34
N GLN A 94 5.81 -14.51 39.32
CA GLN A 94 6.22 -15.81 39.86
C GLN A 94 6.55 -16.84 38.76
N SER A 95 6.28 -16.55 37.49
CA SER A 95 6.64 -17.39 36.33
C SER A 95 7.90 -16.94 35.57
N LEU A 96 8.42 -15.75 35.85
CA LEU A 96 9.65 -15.22 35.22
C LEU A 96 10.95 -15.57 35.98
N ASN A 97 10.85 -16.02 37.24
CA ASN A 97 12.01 -16.47 38.03
C ASN A 97 12.29 -17.99 37.93
N GLU A 98 11.43 -18.76 37.26
CA GLU A 98 11.62 -20.21 37.06
C GLU A 98 12.20 -20.58 35.69
N TRP A 99 12.36 -19.63 34.76
CA TRP A 99 12.99 -19.89 33.46
C TRP A 99 14.50 -19.53 33.41
N SER A 100 15.00 -18.75 34.37
CA SER A 100 16.43 -18.40 34.47
C SER A 100 17.28 -19.46 35.19
N ASN A 101 16.69 -20.54 35.71
CA ASN A 101 17.39 -21.56 36.51
C ASN A 101 17.50 -22.94 35.86
N ASN A 102 17.18 -23.10 34.56
CA ASN A 102 17.24 -24.40 33.88
C ASN A 102 18.20 -24.44 32.67
N LYS A 103 19.37 -23.80 32.81
CA LYS A 103 20.54 -24.04 31.95
C LYS A 103 21.83 -24.21 32.75
N THR A 104 21.76 -25.02 33.82
CA THR A 104 22.94 -25.52 34.52
C THR A 104 22.61 -26.86 35.19
N GLN A 105 22.79 -27.97 34.47
CA GLN A 105 23.35 -29.25 34.96
C GLN A 105 23.09 -30.39 33.97
N SER A 106 24.08 -30.64 33.10
CA SER A 106 24.53 -31.97 32.64
C SER A 106 25.79 -31.71 31.78
N ALA A 107 27.01 -32.19 32.05
CA ALA A 107 27.56 -33.01 33.11
C ALA A 107 29.10 -32.81 33.16
N HIS A 108 29.68 -32.92 34.36
CA HIS A 108 30.94 -33.61 34.75
C HIS A 108 32.01 -33.96 33.67
N ILE A 109 33.35 -33.91 33.86
CA ILE A 109 34.25 -33.91 35.03
C ILE A 109 35.71 -33.71 34.53
N LYS A 110 36.57 -33.06 35.36
CA LYS A 110 38.07 -33.01 35.36
C LYS A 110 38.79 -32.28 34.20
N SER A 111 39.85 -31.50 34.40
CA SER A 111 40.61 -31.09 35.59
C SER A 111 41.63 -29.99 35.24
N GLN A 112 41.71 -28.99 36.12
CA GLN A 112 42.91 -28.29 36.64
C GLN A 112 43.80 -27.38 35.76
N HIS A 113 44.00 -26.16 36.31
CA HIS A 113 45.23 -25.32 36.41
C HIS A 113 46.03 -25.04 35.12
N SER A 114 46.56 -23.86 34.81
CA SER A 114 46.83 -22.61 35.54
C SER A 114 47.26 -21.53 34.52
N SER A 115 47.17 -20.27 34.95
CA SER A 115 47.82 -19.06 34.41
C SER A 115 49.28 -19.21 33.96
N LEU A 116 49.70 -18.45 32.92
CA LEU A 116 50.97 -17.70 32.73
C LEU A 116 51.18 -17.40 31.22
N SER A 117 51.14 -16.13 30.80
CA SER A 117 52.29 -15.23 30.46
C SER A 117 53.08 -15.55 29.18
N LYS A 118 53.07 -14.58 28.25
CA LYS A 118 54.15 -14.04 27.39
C LYS A 118 55.13 -14.97 26.61
N ASP A 119 55.30 -14.54 25.35
CA ASP A 119 56.51 -14.52 24.50
C ASP A 119 56.93 -15.75 23.66
N ASN A 120 57.07 -15.45 22.35
CA ASN A 120 58.17 -15.77 21.42
C ASN A 120 58.40 -17.18 20.79
N ILE A 121 58.43 -17.13 19.44
CA ILE A 121 59.52 -17.58 18.54
C ILE A 121 59.70 -19.09 18.19
N SER A 122 59.52 -19.35 16.89
CA SER A 122 60.26 -20.25 15.95
C SER A 122 60.21 -21.78 16.03
N ARG A 123 60.09 -22.37 14.81
CA ARG A 123 60.88 -23.48 14.16
C ARG A 123 61.03 -24.79 14.97
N GLU A 124 60.97 -26.01 14.41
CA GLU A 124 61.34 -26.50 13.08
C GLU A 124 60.95 -28.00 12.92
N SER A 125 60.74 -28.44 11.66
CA SER A 125 61.05 -29.78 11.08
C SER A 125 60.21 -31.01 11.52
N ILE A 126 59.85 -31.97 10.65
CA ILE A 126 60.71 -32.85 9.82
C ILE A 126 59.91 -33.50 8.66
N GLN A 127 60.35 -33.27 7.40
CA GLN A 127 60.69 -34.23 6.29
C GLN A 127 59.66 -35.30 5.81
N PHE A 128 59.53 -35.70 4.52
CA PHE A 128 60.37 -35.61 3.32
C PHE A 128 59.56 -35.97 2.03
N ASN A 129 59.85 -35.26 0.91
CA ASN A 129 59.96 -35.67 -0.52
C ASN A 129 58.85 -36.48 -1.26
N ARG A 130 58.56 -36.33 -2.56
CA ARG A 130 59.13 -35.58 -3.72
C ARG A 130 58.11 -35.66 -4.87
N SER A 131 57.79 -34.59 -5.60
CA SER A 131 58.21 -34.27 -7.00
C SER A 131 56.99 -33.63 -7.70
N SER A 132 57.02 -32.66 -8.62
CA SER A 132 58.09 -31.84 -9.20
C SER A 132 57.47 -30.66 -10.00
N THR A 133 57.81 -29.44 -9.58
CA THR A 133 58.24 -28.25 -10.37
C THR A 133 57.39 -27.58 -11.46
N THR A 134 56.96 -26.36 -11.10
CA THR A 134 56.91 -25.08 -11.85
C THR A 134 58.28 -24.59 -12.38
N LYS A 135 58.34 -23.79 -13.46
CA LYS A 135 58.72 -22.34 -13.45
C LYS A 135 58.96 -21.70 -14.83
N THR A 136 58.68 -20.39 -14.81
CA THR A 136 58.87 -19.26 -15.73
C THR A 136 60.33 -18.79 -15.97
N LEU A 137 60.64 -18.18 -17.13
CA LEU A 137 61.06 -16.75 -17.34
C LEU A 137 61.87 -16.50 -18.65
N ASN A 138 61.52 -15.38 -19.33
CA ASN A 138 62.28 -14.51 -20.26
C ASN A 138 62.68 -15.09 -21.64
N GLU A 139 62.69 -14.39 -22.80
CA GLU A 139 63.17 -13.04 -23.13
C GLU A 139 62.62 -12.49 -24.49
N TYR A 140 62.59 -11.15 -24.59
CA TYR A 140 62.92 -10.26 -25.73
C TYR A 140 62.06 -10.08 -27.01
N SER A 141 61.50 -8.86 -27.06
CA SER A 141 61.62 -7.85 -28.15
C SER A 141 60.46 -7.66 -29.14
N ALA A 142 60.16 -6.38 -29.34
CA ALA A 142 59.09 -5.82 -30.15
C ALA A 142 59.57 -5.36 -31.53
N ARG A 143 58.72 -5.43 -32.57
CA ARG A 143 58.20 -4.30 -33.39
C ARG A 143 57.79 -4.69 -34.82
N LYS A 144 56.64 -4.09 -35.21
CA LYS A 144 56.30 -3.40 -36.49
C LYS A 144 55.86 -4.19 -37.74
N LYS A 145 54.57 -3.97 -38.05
CA LYS A 145 53.98 -3.24 -39.22
C LYS A 145 54.20 -3.75 -40.67
N SER A 146 53.05 -4.10 -41.26
CA SER A 146 52.47 -3.66 -42.56
C SER A 146 52.90 -4.29 -43.88
N LEU A 147 51.91 -4.31 -44.79
CA LEU A 147 51.87 -4.67 -46.22
C LEU A 147 51.74 -6.17 -46.50
N GLY A 148 50.86 -6.64 -47.38
CA GLY A 148 49.98 -6.01 -48.36
C GLY A 148 49.27 -7.12 -49.15
N GLU A 149 48.16 -6.75 -49.80
CA GLU A 149 47.20 -7.55 -50.58
C GLU A 149 47.82 -8.51 -51.61
N TYR A 150 47.08 -9.57 -52.01
CA TYR A 150 46.69 -9.81 -53.42
C TYR A 150 45.56 -10.87 -53.54
N HIS A 151 44.62 -10.55 -54.44
CA HIS A 151 43.48 -11.26 -55.09
C HIS A 151 43.61 -12.80 -55.30
N GLU A 152 42.59 -13.64 -55.55
CA GLU A 152 41.27 -13.52 -56.22
C GLU A 152 40.45 -14.86 -56.12
N ILE A 153 39.13 -14.82 -56.42
CA ILE A 153 38.26 -15.87 -57.09
C ILE A 153 37.83 -17.11 -56.24
N VAL A 154 36.58 -17.63 -56.17
CA VAL A 154 35.23 -17.41 -56.77
C VAL A 154 34.19 -18.29 -56.03
N GLU A 155 32.91 -17.84 -55.97
CA GLU A 155 31.59 -18.54 -55.83
C GLU A 155 31.34 -19.60 -54.73
N ASP A 156 30.14 -19.90 -54.23
CA ASP A 156 28.75 -19.42 -54.18
C ASP A 156 28.07 -20.44 -53.22
N THR A 157 27.33 -20.10 -52.15
CA THR A 157 25.86 -20.09 -52.19
C THR A 157 25.22 -19.80 -50.81
N LYS A 158 24.15 -18.98 -50.87
CA LYS A 158 22.92 -18.94 -50.04
C LYS A 158 22.97 -18.35 -48.61
N LYS A 159 22.80 -17.02 -48.59
CA LYS A 159 22.32 -16.18 -47.47
C LYS A 159 20.81 -16.31 -47.21
N ARG A 160 20.45 -16.36 -45.92
CA ARG A 160 19.11 -16.08 -45.36
C ARG A 160 18.76 -14.58 -45.50
N LYS A 161 17.49 -14.32 -45.84
CA LYS A 161 16.84 -13.01 -46.00
C LYS A 161 16.87 -12.18 -44.70
N LYS A 162 17.37 -10.95 -44.77
CA LYS A 162 16.95 -9.83 -43.90
C LYS A 162 16.16 -8.84 -44.76
N ARG A 163 14.89 -8.59 -44.41
CA ARG A 163 14.06 -7.56 -45.04
C ARG A 163 14.59 -6.18 -44.60
N LYS A 164 15.01 -5.35 -45.56
CA LYS A 164 15.17 -3.90 -45.40
C LYS A 164 14.03 -3.23 -46.15
N TYR A 165 13.29 -2.36 -45.48
CA TYR A 165 12.33 -1.45 -46.11
C TYR A 165 13.12 -0.37 -46.87
N PHE A 166 12.94 -0.31 -48.18
CA PHE A 166 13.35 0.82 -49.01
C PHE A 166 12.12 1.68 -49.26
N TYR A 167 12.15 2.94 -48.81
CA TYR A 167 11.21 3.97 -49.26
C TYR A 167 11.67 4.48 -50.63
N CYS A 168 10.79 4.38 -51.62
CA CYS A 168 11.00 4.86 -52.98
C CYS A 168 10.66 6.36 -53.05
N PHE A 169 11.68 7.23 -53.19
CA PHE A 169 11.51 8.65 -53.46
C PHE A 169 11.39 8.88 -54.96
N SER A 170 10.18 8.78 -55.52
CA SER A 170 9.82 9.39 -56.82
C SER A 170 8.30 9.38 -57.00
N CYS A 171 7.57 10.23 -56.27
CA CYS A 171 6.18 10.55 -56.62
C CYS A 171 5.82 11.96 -56.11
N PRO A 172 5.31 12.88 -56.96
CA PRO A 172 5.09 14.28 -56.57
C PRO A 172 3.88 14.50 -55.62
N CYS A 173 3.22 13.43 -55.18
CA CYS A 173 2.08 13.49 -54.26
C CYS A 173 2.47 13.66 -52.78
N GLY A 174 3.70 13.31 -52.38
CA GLY A 174 4.12 13.37 -50.96
C GLY A 174 4.29 14.79 -50.41
N VAL A 175 4.76 15.73 -51.24
CA VAL A 175 5.03 17.12 -50.82
C VAL A 175 3.72 17.90 -50.62
N TRP A 176 2.71 17.64 -51.46
CA TRP A 176 1.39 18.25 -51.31
C TRP A 176 0.61 17.70 -50.11
N CYS A 177 0.79 16.42 -49.77
CA CYS A 177 0.13 15.81 -48.61
C CYS A 177 0.70 16.36 -47.29
N LEU A 178 2.02 16.56 -47.22
CA LEU A 178 2.67 17.17 -46.05
C LEU A 178 2.29 18.64 -45.88
N LEU A 179 2.16 19.39 -46.99
CA LEU A 179 1.76 20.79 -46.96
C LEU A 179 0.30 20.95 -46.50
N CYS A 180 -0.61 20.08 -46.95
CA CYS A 180 -2.00 20.07 -46.50
C CYS A 180 -2.13 19.70 -45.01
N LEU A 181 -1.33 18.75 -44.51
CA LEU A 181 -1.30 18.40 -43.09
C LEU A 181 -0.77 19.56 -42.23
N LEU A 182 0.28 20.25 -42.67
CA LEU A 182 0.83 21.42 -41.96
C LEU A 182 -0.15 22.60 -41.95
N ILE A 183 -0.84 22.85 -43.06
CA ILE A 183 -1.86 23.92 -43.14
C ILE A 183 -3.06 23.58 -42.25
N GLY A 184 -3.50 22.31 -42.22
CA GLY A 184 -4.58 21.86 -41.33
C GLY A 184 -4.21 21.99 -39.84
N LEU A 185 -2.96 21.69 -39.49
CA LEU A 185 -2.48 21.79 -38.12
C LEU A 185 -2.33 23.26 -37.68
N LEU A 186 -1.89 24.14 -38.59
CA LEU A 186 -1.88 25.60 -38.38
C LEU A 186 -3.29 26.18 -38.23
N PHE A 187 -4.26 25.74 -39.04
CA PHE A 187 -5.66 26.15 -38.92
C PHE A 187 -6.29 25.66 -37.61
N GLY A 188 -5.96 24.44 -37.17
CA GLY A 188 -6.42 23.88 -35.89
C GLY A 188 -5.88 24.67 -34.69
N ILE A 189 -4.60 25.06 -34.72
CA ILE A 189 -4.00 25.90 -33.68
C ILE A 189 -4.62 27.30 -33.69
N LEU A 190 -4.83 27.90 -34.87
CA LEU A 190 -5.45 29.23 -34.99
C LEU A 190 -6.89 29.24 -34.47
N LEU A 191 -7.66 28.17 -34.75
CA LEU A 191 -9.03 27.99 -34.28
C LEU A 191 -9.07 27.76 -32.75
N ALA A 192 -8.13 27.00 -32.19
CA ALA A 192 -8.00 26.80 -30.75
C ALA A 192 -7.64 28.12 -30.02
N VAL A 193 -6.74 28.93 -30.59
CA VAL A 193 -6.39 30.26 -30.06
C VAL A 193 -7.57 31.22 -30.16
N LEU A 194 -8.36 31.18 -31.24
CA LEU A 194 -9.60 31.97 -31.34
C LEU A 194 -10.65 31.52 -30.32
N LEU A 195 -10.82 30.22 -30.10
CA LEU A 195 -11.75 29.67 -29.11
C LEU A 195 -11.34 30.00 -27.66
N LEU A 196 -10.04 30.10 -27.38
CA LEU A 196 -9.49 30.57 -26.10
C LEU A 196 -9.78 32.06 -25.83
N GLN A 197 -10.10 32.87 -26.85
CA GLN A 197 -10.48 34.28 -26.68
C GLN A 197 -11.96 34.48 -26.31
N PHE A 198 -12.79 33.44 -26.42
CA PHE A 198 -14.24 33.48 -26.10
C PHE A 198 -14.63 32.70 -24.84
N LEU A 199 -13.66 32.20 -24.06
CA LEU A 199 -13.96 31.70 -22.71
C LEU A 199 -14.31 32.90 -21.81
N PRO A 200 -15.45 32.88 -21.09
CA PRO A 200 -15.78 33.94 -20.15
C PRO A 200 -14.72 33.96 -19.05
N LYS A 201 -13.85 34.97 -19.08
CA LYS A 201 -13.00 35.29 -17.93
C LYS A 201 -13.93 35.66 -16.78
N SER A 202 -14.08 34.77 -15.79
CA SER A 202 -14.67 35.13 -14.51
C SER A 202 -13.68 36.03 -13.77
N GLN A 203 -13.63 37.30 -14.15
CA GLN A 203 -13.02 38.34 -13.32
C GLN A 203 -14.00 38.66 -12.20
N THR A 204 -13.78 38.06 -11.04
CA THR A 204 -14.48 38.42 -9.81
C THR A 204 -13.91 39.77 -9.34
N THR A 205 -14.50 40.87 -9.81
CA THR A 205 -14.21 42.20 -9.29
C THR A 205 -14.87 42.34 -7.92
N ILE A 206 -14.10 42.20 -6.85
CA ILE A 206 -14.57 42.45 -5.48
C ILE A 206 -14.71 43.96 -5.32
N THR A 207 -15.94 44.45 -5.26
CA THR A 207 -16.25 45.85 -4.95
C THR A 207 -16.46 45.96 -3.45
N THR A 208 -15.55 46.60 -2.73
CA THR A 208 -15.67 46.81 -1.28
C THR A 208 -16.57 48.02 -1.01
N THR A 209 -17.84 47.79 -0.70
CA THR A 209 -18.75 48.84 -0.20
C THR A 209 -18.49 49.07 1.30
N ILE A 210 -17.86 50.20 1.65
CA ILE A 210 -17.74 50.65 3.03
C ILE A 210 -19.07 51.30 3.43
N SER A 211 -19.82 50.66 4.32
CA SER A 211 -21.03 51.23 4.92
C SER A 211 -20.65 51.88 6.25
N ILE A 212 -20.63 53.21 6.31
CA ILE A 212 -20.44 53.95 7.57
C ILE A 212 -21.83 54.19 8.17
N SER A 213 -22.18 53.49 9.25
CA SER A 213 -23.35 53.83 10.06
C SER A 213 -22.89 54.69 11.24
N THR A 214 -23.42 55.92 11.33
CA THR A 214 -23.25 56.80 12.48
C THR A 214 -24.50 56.67 13.36
N LEU A 215 -24.35 56.10 14.55
CA LEU A 215 -25.41 56.08 15.54
C LEU A 215 -25.33 57.37 16.37
N LEU A 216 -26.26 58.29 16.14
CA LEU A 216 -26.48 59.46 17.01
C LEU A 216 -27.47 59.06 18.11
N THR A 217 -27.00 58.91 19.35
CA THR A 217 -27.88 58.81 20.52
C THR A 217 -27.93 60.16 21.23
N ASN A 218 -29.08 60.83 21.11
CA ASN A 218 -29.43 62.00 21.89
C ASN A 218 -29.87 61.59 23.29
N THR A 219 -29.11 61.94 24.33
CA THR A 219 -29.64 62.13 25.68
C THR A 219 -28.84 63.21 26.41
N SER A 220 -29.47 64.35 26.71
CA SER A 220 -29.01 65.23 27.78
C SER A 220 -30.19 65.77 28.57
N THR A 221 -30.34 65.24 29.79
CA THR A 221 -30.91 65.92 30.94
C THR A 221 -29.77 66.59 31.72
N ILE A 222 -30.06 67.78 32.25
CA ILE A 222 -29.16 68.69 32.94
C ILE A 222 -28.56 68.06 34.22
N GLY A 223 -27.25 68.19 34.40
CA GLY A 223 -26.55 67.83 35.63
C GLY A 223 -25.05 68.16 35.55
N SER A 224 -24.63 69.18 36.29
CA SER A 224 -23.26 69.70 36.37
C SER A 224 -22.26 68.70 36.94
N SER A 225 -21.24 68.32 36.17
CA SER A 225 -19.89 68.05 36.69
C SER A 225 -18.88 67.93 35.55
N THR A 226 -17.76 68.62 35.69
CA THR A 226 -16.60 68.65 34.79
C THR A 226 -15.89 67.29 34.72
N THR A 227 -15.96 66.60 33.58
CA THR A 227 -15.02 65.53 33.21
C THR A 227 -14.73 65.58 31.70
N THR A 228 -13.45 65.58 31.36
CA THR A 228 -12.91 65.52 29.99
C THR A 228 -13.33 64.24 29.27
N PRO A 229 -13.80 64.27 28.02
CA PRO A 229 -14.11 63.05 27.29
C PRO A 229 -12.82 62.38 26.79
N SER A 230 -12.52 61.19 27.31
CA SER A 230 -11.53 60.29 26.74
C SER A 230 -12.15 59.57 25.54
N VAL A 231 -11.61 59.81 24.34
CA VAL A 231 -11.97 59.07 23.12
C VAL A 231 -11.31 57.68 23.21
N THR A 232 -12.10 56.64 23.46
CA THR A 232 -11.65 55.25 23.35
C THR A 232 -11.91 54.77 21.93
N THR A 233 -10.86 54.62 21.13
CA THR A 233 -10.92 54.01 19.81
C THR A 233 -10.99 52.49 19.97
N THR A 234 -12.19 51.91 19.95
CA THR A 234 -12.36 50.46 19.93
C THR A 234 -12.06 49.96 18.52
N ILE A 235 -10.85 49.41 18.30
CA ILE A 235 -10.54 48.69 17.07
C ILE A 235 -11.19 47.31 17.18
N THR A 236 -12.35 47.14 16.56
CA THR A 236 -12.96 45.82 16.40
C THR A 236 -12.26 45.12 15.25
N SER A 237 -11.37 44.17 15.55
CA SER A 237 -10.78 43.29 14.55
C SER A 237 -11.85 42.32 14.04
N THR A 238 -12.49 42.64 12.92
CA THR A 238 -13.26 41.65 12.17
C THR A 238 -12.30 40.66 11.54
N SER A 239 -12.18 39.45 12.11
CA SER A 239 -11.55 38.32 11.45
C SER A 239 -12.43 37.88 10.27
N THR A 240 -12.01 38.19 9.06
CA THR A 240 -12.59 37.57 7.86
C THR A 240 -12.11 36.13 7.82
N THR A 241 -12.93 35.19 8.31
CA THR A 241 -12.71 33.76 8.07
C THR A 241 -12.91 33.50 6.58
N THR A 242 -11.82 33.35 5.83
CA THR A 242 -11.89 32.81 4.48
C THR A 242 -12.25 31.33 4.60
N ASN A 243 -13.52 30.99 4.40
CA ASN A 243 -13.94 29.59 4.34
C ASN A 243 -13.34 28.98 3.06
N TYR A 244 -12.28 28.21 3.22
CA TYR A 244 -11.73 27.40 2.13
C TYR A 244 -12.74 26.29 1.80
N VAL A 245 -13.24 26.29 0.56
CA VAL A 245 -14.05 25.19 0.03
C VAL A 245 -13.12 24.33 -0.81
N CYS A 246 -12.68 23.22 -0.24
CA CYS A 246 -11.84 22.26 -0.96
C CYS A 246 -12.71 21.44 -1.94
N SER A 247 -12.15 21.10 -3.10
CA SER A 247 -12.76 20.11 -3.99
C SER A 247 -12.79 18.73 -3.33
N PHE A 248 -13.45 17.75 -3.96
CA PHE A 248 -13.51 16.38 -3.44
C PHE A 248 -12.12 15.82 -3.12
N SER A 249 -11.99 15.26 -1.92
CA SER A 249 -10.81 14.54 -1.42
C SER A 249 -11.28 13.39 -0.54
N CYS A 250 -10.56 12.26 -0.64
CA CYS A 250 -10.77 11.10 0.23
C CYS A 250 -10.35 11.33 1.68
N LEU A 251 -9.67 12.43 1.98
CA LEU A 251 -9.21 12.78 3.32
C LEU A 251 -10.28 13.47 4.19
N ASN A 252 -11.41 13.90 3.61
CA ASN A 252 -12.50 14.60 4.32
C ASN A 252 -13.38 13.67 5.19
N GLN A 253 -12.95 12.44 5.32
CA GLN A 253 -13.89 11.33 5.31
C GLN A 253 -13.24 10.34 6.33
N SER A 254 -13.95 10.02 7.42
CA SER A 254 -13.35 9.36 8.58
C SER A 254 -13.17 7.87 8.29
N TRP A 255 -11.98 7.44 7.90
CA TRP A 255 -11.78 6.09 7.38
C TRP A 255 -10.55 5.42 7.94
N ILE A 256 -10.77 4.55 8.92
CA ILE A 256 -10.58 3.09 8.79
C ILE A 256 -11.59 2.49 9.76
N SER A 257 -12.78 2.11 9.28
CA SER A 257 -13.73 1.39 10.13
C SER A 257 -13.36 -0.09 10.14
N SER A 258 -12.81 -0.58 11.26
CA SER A 258 -12.62 -2.01 11.51
C SER A 258 -13.93 -2.77 11.73
N THR A 259 -15.07 -2.06 11.72
CA THR A 259 -16.38 -2.72 11.76
C THR A 259 -16.54 -3.64 10.57
N ASN A 260 -17.15 -4.80 10.79
CA ASN A 260 -17.45 -5.79 9.76
C ASN A 260 -16.22 -6.55 9.19
N LEU A 261 -15.05 -6.46 9.84
CA LEU A 261 -13.91 -7.34 9.55
C LEU A 261 -14.27 -8.79 9.92
N LEU A 262 -14.20 -9.71 8.94
CA LEU A 262 -14.50 -11.13 9.11
C LEU A 262 -13.25 -11.96 9.36
N ALA A 263 -12.16 -11.65 8.66
CA ALA A 263 -10.88 -12.27 8.86
C ALA A 263 -9.72 -11.37 8.48
N LYS A 264 -8.57 -11.57 9.11
CA LYS A 264 -7.33 -10.85 8.81
C LYS A 264 -6.10 -11.71 9.08
N TRP A 265 -5.10 -11.57 8.22
CA TRP A 265 -3.77 -12.14 8.38
C TRP A 265 -2.71 -11.07 8.14
N GLU A 266 -1.99 -10.69 9.19
CA GLU A 266 -0.80 -9.83 9.06
C GLU A 266 0.42 -10.58 8.53
N PHE A 267 0.52 -11.90 8.75
CA PHE A 267 1.70 -12.71 8.43
C PHE A 267 3.01 -12.28 9.11
N ASP A 268 2.89 -11.63 10.27
CA ASP A 268 4.01 -11.26 11.14
C ASP A 268 4.46 -12.43 12.04
N ASN A 269 5.32 -13.30 11.48
CA ASN A 269 5.92 -14.47 12.14
C ASN A 269 4.91 -15.52 12.65
N ASN A 270 3.65 -15.46 12.19
CA ASN A 270 2.64 -16.43 12.56
C ASN A 270 1.54 -16.56 11.49
N LEU A 271 0.81 -17.68 11.55
CA LEU A 271 -0.31 -18.01 10.67
C LEU A 271 -1.68 -17.85 11.37
N ILE A 272 -1.75 -17.03 12.42
CA ILE A 272 -2.99 -16.81 13.16
C ILE A 272 -3.88 -15.88 12.34
N GLU A 273 -5.15 -16.24 12.24
CA GLU A 273 -6.19 -15.34 11.76
C GLU A 273 -6.62 -14.44 12.93
N ASP A 274 -6.42 -13.13 12.81
CA ASP A 274 -6.44 -12.19 13.94
C ASP A 274 -7.83 -11.98 14.56
N VAL A 275 -8.90 -12.16 13.79
CA VAL A 275 -10.29 -11.90 14.25
C VAL A 275 -10.79 -13.03 15.13
N SER A 276 -10.65 -14.27 14.68
CA SER A 276 -11.07 -15.47 15.40
C SER A 276 -9.99 -16.06 16.30
N SER A 277 -8.74 -15.56 16.18
CA SER A 277 -7.55 -16.16 16.81
C SER A 277 -7.36 -17.64 16.46
N SER A 278 -7.84 -18.06 15.29
CA SER A 278 -7.71 -19.44 14.82
C SER A 278 -6.41 -19.63 14.04
N LEU A 279 -5.79 -20.79 14.21
CA LEU A 279 -4.59 -21.13 13.47
C LEU A 279 -4.98 -21.62 12.06
N THR A 280 -4.46 -20.98 11.03
CA THR A 280 -4.57 -21.50 9.66
C THR A 280 -3.61 -22.66 9.44
N THR A 281 -4.06 -23.67 8.71
CA THR A 281 -3.25 -24.83 8.37
C THR A 281 -2.44 -24.53 7.13
N SER A 282 -1.14 -24.82 7.16
CA SER A 282 -0.28 -24.70 5.99
C SER A 282 -0.11 -26.05 5.28
N ASP A 283 -0.02 -26.01 3.95
CA ASP A 283 0.52 -27.10 3.14
C ASP A 283 1.91 -26.72 2.63
N GLN A 284 2.86 -27.65 2.75
CA GLN A 284 4.28 -27.47 2.41
C GLN A 284 4.96 -26.24 3.05
N SER A 285 4.38 -25.68 4.13
CA SER A 285 4.93 -24.63 5.00
C SER A 285 5.62 -23.47 4.25
N PRO A 286 4.85 -22.50 3.74
CA PRO A 286 5.40 -21.23 3.25
C PRO A 286 6.29 -20.58 4.30
N VAL A 287 7.29 -19.79 3.86
CA VAL A 287 8.28 -19.16 4.76
C VAL A 287 8.04 -17.68 4.90
N TYR A 288 8.44 -17.08 6.02
CA TYR A 288 8.39 -15.63 6.20
C TYR A 288 9.55 -14.94 5.50
N ALA A 289 9.29 -13.76 4.95
CA ALA A 289 10.27 -12.86 4.35
C ALA A 289 9.92 -11.41 4.70
N THR A 290 10.78 -10.45 4.37
CA THR A 290 10.46 -9.02 4.58
C THR A 290 9.22 -8.61 3.78
N GLY A 291 8.19 -8.15 4.48
CA GLY A 291 6.89 -7.81 3.94
C GLY A 291 6.76 -6.39 3.39
N TYR A 292 5.55 -6.03 3.00
CA TYR A 292 5.20 -4.63 2.76
C TYR A 292 5.18 -3.87 4.10
N VAL A 293 4.69 -4.51 5.15
CA VAL A 293 4.90 -4.13 6.55
C VAL A 293 5.60 -5.29 7.21
N ASN A 294 6.62 -5.04 8.06
CA ASN A 294 7.27 -6.08 8.86
C ASN A 294 7.64 -7.34 8.05
N GLU A 295 6.91 -8.45 8.22
CA GLU A 295 7.08 -9.71 7.50
C GLU A 295 5.86 -10.03 6.62
N ALA A 296 6.10 -10.85 5.59
CA ALA A 296 5.07 -11.38 4.71
C ALA A 296 5.28 -12.88 4.51
N LEU A 297 4.25 -13.56 4.02
CA LEU A 297 4.36 -14.98 3.70
C LEU A 297 4.76 -15.19 2.24
N LEU A 298 5.90 -15.84 2.03
CA LEU A 298 6.45 -16.20 0.72
C LEU A 298 5.98 -17.60 0.30
N PHE A 299 5.24 -17.63 -0.81
CA PHE A 299 4.76 -18.84 -1.48
C PHE A 299 5.66 -19.20 -2.66
N ASP A 300 6.13 -20.45 -2.69
CA ASP A 300 6.78 -21.10 -3.83
C ASP A 300 5.81 -22.05 -4.52
N ALA A 301 5.43 -21.68 -5.74
CA ALA A 301 4.50 -22.46 -6.54
C ALA A 301 5.09 -23.82 -6.96
N ASN A 302 6.41 -23.93 -7.11
CA ASN A 302 7.05 -25.21 -7.44
C ASN A 302 7.08 -26.17 -6.25
N ALA A 303 6.97 -25.63 -5.03
CA ALA A 303 6.82 -26.38 -3.80
C ALA A 303 5.36 -26.66 -3.44
N ASN A 304 4.39 -26.28 -4.29
CA ASN A 304 2.96 -26.47 -4.06
C ASN A 304 2.49 -25.88 -2.70
N GLN A 305 3.00 -24.71 -2.35
CA GLN A 305 2.73 -24.09 -1.06
C GLN A 305 1.38 -23.37 -1.04
N SER A 306 0.60 -23.60 0.02
CA SER A 306 -0.70 -22.94 0.22
C SER A 306 -1.12 -22.92 1.69
N LEU A 307 -2.15 -22.15 2.02
CA LEU A 307 -2.82 -22.18 3.32
C LEU A 307 -4.30 -22.54 3.16
N THR A 308 -4.87 -23.05 4.24
CA THR A 308 -6.29 -23.30 4.39
C THR A 308 -6.77 -22.75 5.73
N SER A 309 -7.90 -22.03 5.69
CA SER A 309 -8.57 -21.42 6.82
C SER A 309 -10.02 -21.90 6.89
N PRO A 310 -10.66 -21.97 8.08
CA PRO A 310 -12.08 -22.28 8.18
C PRO A 310 -13.00 -21.45 7.26
N PHE A 311 -14.21 -21.97 7.03
CA PHE A 311 -15.24 -21.32 6.23
C PHE A 311 -15.57 -19.91 6.75
N ILE A 312 -15.65 -18.95 5.82
CA ILE A 312 -16.11 -17.59 6.07
C ILE A 312 -17.38 -17.35 5.26
N THR A 313 -18.44 -16.88 5.92
CA THR A 313 -19.75 -16.71 5.27
C THR A 313 -19.76 -15.49 4.36
N LEU A 314 -19.73 -15.73 3.04
CA LEU A 314 -19.86 -14.73 1.98
C LEU A 314 -21.10 -14.96 1.09
N THR A 315 -21.93 -15.95 1.44
CA THR A 315 -23.07 -16.40 0.65
C THR A 315 -24.12 -15.29 0.50
N SER A 316 -24.37 -14.87 -0.73
CA SER A 316 -25.39 -13.85 -1.05
C SER A 316 -25.27 -12.58 -0.19
N SER A 317 -24.03 -12.17 0.07
CA SER A 317 -23.71 -10.98 0.84
C SER A 317 -22.71 -10.09 0.11
N SER A 318 -22.69 -8.82 0.50
CA SER A 318 -21.64 -7.89 0.07
C SER A 318 -20.33 -8.19 0.80
N PHE A 319 -19.19 -7.98 0.14
CA PHE A 319 -17.87 -8.15 0.76
C PHE A 319 -16.76 -7.37 0.06
N THR A 320 -15.64 -7.23 0.75
CA THR A 320 -14.35 -6.77 0.22
C THR A 320 -13.26 -7.73 0.69
N ILE A 321 -12.39 -8.14 -0.23
CA ILE A 321 -11.16 -8.89 0.06
C ILE A 321 -9.99 -8.10 -0.48
N ASP A 322 -9.04 -7.74 0.36
CA ASP A 322 -7.89 -6.91 0.01
C ASP A 322 -6.60 -7.42 0.62
N ALA A 323 -5.48 -7.19 -0.07
CA ALA A 323 -4.15 -7.62 0.36
C ALA A 323 -3.05 -6.82 -0.35
N TRP A 324 -1.87 -6.81 0.26
CA TRP A 324 -0.62 -6.54 -0.43
C TRP A 324 -0.10 -7.83 -1.04
N ILE A 325 0.29 -7.80 -2.32
CA ILE A 325 0.92 -8.93 -3.00
C ILE A 325 2.21 -8.50 -3.72
N TYR A 326 3.16 -9.41 -3.81
CA TYR A 326 4.42 -9.25 -4.55
C TYR A 326 4.65 -10.47 -5.45
N PRO A 327 4.11 -10.48 -6.68
CA PRO A 327 4.32 -11.56 -7.62
C PRO A 327 5.80 -11.63 -8.05
N THR A 328 6.41 -12.83 -7.98
CA THR A 328 7.80 -13.08 -8.39
C THR A 328 7.91 -13.91 -9.66
N GLY A 329 6.81 -14.57 -10.05
CA GLY A 329 6.73 -15.32 -11.28
C GLY A 329 5.30 -15.73 -11.60
N PHE A 330 5.13 -16.24 -12.82
CA PHE A 330 3.88 -16.80 -13.29
C PHE A 330 4.12 -18.20 -13.89
N PRO A 331 4.43 -19.21 -13.05
CA PRO A 331 4.83 -20.53 -13.53
C PRO A 331 3.70 -21.33 -14.20
N ASN A 332 2.44 -21.04 -13.87
CA ASN A 332 1.29 -21.63 -14.54
C ASN A 332 0.95 -20.84 -15.82
N THR A 333 0.50 -21.54 -16.87
CA THR A 333 0.14 -20.89 -18.14
C THR A 333 -1.20 -20.16 -18.11
N GLN A 334 -2.00 -20.37 -17.06
CA GLN A 334 -3.37 -19.89 -16.92
C GLN A 334 -3.54 -19.10 -15.62
N ASP A 335 -3.71 -19.76 -14.47
CA ASP A 335 -4.11 -19.13 -13.21
C ASP A 335 -3.04 -19.18 -12.12
N HIS A 336 -2.98 -18.09 -11.32
CA HIS A 336 -2.16 -17.98 -10.11
C HIS A 336 -3.04 -17.47 -8.98
N SER A 337 -3.34 -18.35 -8.02
CA SER A 337 -4.38 -18.12 -7.01
C SER A 337 -3.90 -17.26 -5.86
N ILE A 338 -4.64 -16.20 -5.53
CA ILE A 338 -4.39 -15.37 -4.35
C ILE A 338 -5.22 -15.90 -3.18
N VAL A 339 -6.55 -15.89 -3.33
CA VAL A 339 -7.52 -16.38 -2.32
C VAL A 339 -8.71 -17.04 -3.02
N GLY A 340 -9.27 -18.09 -2.43
CA GLY A 340 -10.52 -18.68 -2.92
C GLY A 340 -11.43 -19.26 -1.85
N LEU A 341 -12.67 -19.51 -2.26
CA LEU A 341 -13.69 -20.26 -1.53
C LEU A 341 -14.49 -21.03 -2.59
N CYS A 342 -14.14 -22.30 -2.81
CA CYS A 342 -14.46 -23.03 -4.03
C CYS A 342 -14.88 -24.49 -3.77
N PRO A 343 -16.02 -24.74 -3.08
CA PRO A 343 -16.53 -26.09 -2.84
C PRO A 343 -16.87 -26.87 -4.12
N SER A 344 -17.25 -26.17 -5.20
CA SER A 344 -17.61 -26.80 -6.46
C SER A 344 -17.35 -25.86 -7.62
N THR A 345 -16.99 -26.42 -8.78
CA THR A 345 -16.89 -25.69 -10.05
C THR A 345 -18.25 -25.54 -10.73
N THR A 346 -19.26 -25.16 -9.94
CA THR A 346 -20.59 -24.78 -10.43
C THR A 346 -20.68 -23.26 -10.47
N THR A 347 -21.40 -22.72 -11.46
CA THR A 347 -21.62 -21.28 -11.55
C THR A 347 -22.19 -20.73 -10.24
N TYR A 348 -21.55 -19.68 -9.73
CA TYR A 348 -21.79 -19.02 -8.45
C TYR A 348 -21.25 -19.71 -7.19
N GLU A 349 -20.64 -20.88 -7.30
CA GLU A 349 -20.18 -21.67 -6.13
C GLU A 349 -18.66 -21.73 -5.97
N CYS A 350 -17.91 -21.01 -6.81
CA CYS A 350 -16.47 -20.93 -6.65
C CYS A 350 -15.96 -19.49 -6.80
N LEU A 351 -15.69 -18.89 -5.65
CA LEU A 351 -14.97 -17.63 -5.54
C LEU A 351 -13.50 -17.91 -5.82
N HIS A 352 -12.98 -17.31 -6.88
CA HIS A 352 -11.57 -17.38 -7.20
C HIS A 352 -11.01 -16.00 -7.48
N LEU A 353 -10.05 -15.60 -6.65
CA LEU A 353 -9.28 -14.38 -6.82
C LEU A 353 -7.90 -14.79 -7.34
N THR A 354 -7.65 -14.53 -8.62
CA THR A 354 -6.44 -15.04 -9.31
C THR A 354 -5.75 -13.94 -10.11
N ILE A 355 -4.53 -14.25 -10.57
CA ILE A 355 -3.91 -13.58 -11.70
C ILE A 355 -4.01 -14.50 -12.91
N HIS A 356 -4.83 -14.12 -13.89
CA HIS A 356 -5.22 -14.90 -15.05
C HIS A 356 -4.46 -14.49 -16.32
N GLU A 357 -4.16 -15.45 -17.19
CA GLU A 357 -3.57 -15.24 -18.52
C GLU A 357 -4.65 -14.97 -19.59
N ASN A 358 -4.66 -13.76 -20.15
CA ASN A 358 -5.47 -13.41 -21.33
C ASN A 358 -4.73 -12.43 -22.27
N GLY A 359 -3.63 -12.87 -22.88
CA GLY A 359 -2.73 -11.99 -23.64
C GLY A 359 -1.91 -11.02 -22.77
N GLY A 360 -1.97 -11.24 -21.47
CA GLY A 360 -1.32 -10.52 -20.37
C GLY A 360 -1.77 -11.16 -19.05
N LYS A 361 -1.16 -10.75 -17.93
CA LYS A 361 -1.47 -11.25 -16.60
C LYS A 361 -2.36 -10.26 -15.86
N TYR A 362 -3.65 -10.55 -15.71
CA TYR A 362 -4.64 -9.62 -15.16
C TYR A 362 -5.23 -10.16 -13.86
N LEU A 363 -5.63 -9.26 -12.95
CA LEU A 363 -6.41 -9.66 -11.77
C LEU A 363 -7.77 -10.21 -12.21
N TYR A 364 -8.26 -11.20 -11.49
CA TYR A 364 -9.51 -11.89 -11.81
C TYR A 364 -10.34 -12.06 -10.54
N LEU A 365 -11.61 -11.66 -10.59
CA LEU A 365 -12.61 -11.90 -9.56
C LEU A 365 -13.70 -12.77 -10.17
N GLY A 366 -13.71 -14.06 -9.86
CA GLY A 366 -14.63 -14.99 -10.46
C GLY A 366 -15.58 -15.68 -9.49
N PHE A 367 -16.81 -15.90 -9.94
CA PHE A 367 -17.79 -16.79 -9.29
C PHE A 367 -17.96 -18.09 -10.07
N TYR A 368 -17.00 -18.43 -10.93
CA TYR A 368 -16.99 -19.55 -11.87
C TYR A 368 -18.03 -19.40 -12.98
N GLY A 369 -17.57 -19.15 -14.20
CA GLY A 369 -18.45 -18.92 -15.34
C GLY A 369 -19.20 -17.58 -15.27
N ASP A 370 -18.89 -16.75 -14.28
CA ASP A 370 -19.35 -15.36 -14.17
C ASP A 370 -18.23 -14.51 -13.55
N ASP A 371 -17.25 -14.18 -14.39
CA ASP A 371 -15.95 -13.71 -13.94
C ASP A 371 -15.65 -12.30 -14.41
N CYS A 372 -15.05 -11.50 -13.55
CA CYS A 372 -14.64 -10.12 -13.80
C CYS A 372 -13.12 -10.08 -14.01
N GLU A 373 -12.70 -9.75 -15.22
CA GLU A 373 -11.29 -9.54 -15.58
C GLU A 373 -10.88 -8.08 -15.38
N GLY A 374 -9.73 -7.85 -14.76
CA GLY A 374 -9.08 -6.56 -14.65
C GLY A 374 -8.57 -6.02 -15.99
N ASN A 375 -8.25 -4.73 -16.05
CA ASN A 375 -7.74 -4.08 -17.26
C ASN A 375 -6.23 -3.87 -17.25
N THR A 376 -5.59 -3.98 -16.09
CA THR A 376 -4.17 -3.67 -15.93
C THR A 376 -3.32 -4.94 -15.86
N VAL A 377 -2.29 -5.01 -16.73
CA VAL A 377 -1.29 -6.08 -16.68
C VAL A 377 -0.44 -5.94 -15.41
N ILE A 378 -0.33 -7.03 -14.66
CA ILE A 378 0.45 -7.11 -13.43
C ILE A 378 1.93 -7.35 -13.74
N SER A 379 2.78 -6.44 -13.28
CA SER A 379 4.24 -6.61 -13.34
C SER A 379 4.74 -7.53 -12.24
N LEU A 380 5.91 -8.12 -12.46
CA LEU A 380 6.63 -8.86 -11.43
C LEU A 380 7.54 -7.95 -10.62
N ASN A 381 7.85 -8.38 -9.40
CA ASN A 381 8.86 -7.81 -8.52
C ASN A 381 8.56 -6.38 -8.03
N GLU A 382 7.28 -6.11 -7.77
CA GLU A 382 6.85 -4.91 -7.06
C GLU A 382 5.67 -5.22 -6.13
N TRP A 383 5.61 -4.49 -5.01
CA TRP A 383 4.46 -4.54 -4.10
C TRP A 383 3.29 -3.81 -4.74
N ILE A 384 2.17 -4.50 -4.90
CA ILE A 384 0.90 -3.92 -5.31
C ILE A 384 -0.17 -4.21 -4.26
N HIS A 385 -1.09 -3.27 -4.10
CA HIS A 385 -2.29 -3.48 -3.29
C HIS A 385 -3.44 -3.88 -4.22
N VAL A 386 -4.13 -4.96 -3.89
CA VAL A 386 -5.28 -5.45 -4.65
C VAL A 386 -6.51 -5.47 -3.77
N ALA A 387 -7.66 -5.10 -4.31
CA ALA A 387 -8.94 -5.25 -3.61
C ALA A 387 -10.03 -5.75 -4.57
N PHE A 388 -10.80 -6.71 -4.08
CA PHE A 388 -11.85 -7.42 -4.80
C PHE A 388 -13.18 -7.22 -4.07
N LEU A 389 -14.14 -6.58 -4.72
CA LEU A 389 -15.38 -6.15 -4.09
C LEU A 389 -16.58 -6.77 -4.80
N PHE A 390 -17.59 -7.12 -4.00
CA PHE A 390 -18.90 -7.52 -4.49
C PHE A 390 -20.02 -6.82 -3.70
N GLU A 391 -20.92 -6.12 -4.39
CA GLU A 391 -22.13 -5.51 -3.82
C GLU A 391 -23.36 -6.33 -4.22
N VAL A 392 -23.99 -7.02 -3.25
CA VAL A 392 -25.08 -7.96 -3.57
C VAL A 392 -26.34 -7.27 -4.10
N ASN A 393 -26.67 -6.06 -3.63
CA ASN A 393 -27.92 -5.39 -4.01
C ASN A 393 -27.92 -4.94 -5.46
N SER A 394 -26.74 -4.57 -5.99
CA SER A 394 -26.56 -4.15 -7.38
C SER A 394 -25.89 -5.22 -8.25
N LEU A 395 -25.51 -6.35 -7.66
CA LEU A 395 -24.67 -7.39 -8.28
C LEU A 395 -23.38 -6.82 -8.88
N THR A 396 -22.79 -5.81 -8.26
CA THR A 396 -21.59 -5.17 -8.81
C THR A 396 -20.34 -5.89 -8.34
N GLN A 397 -19.54 -6.40 -9.27
CA GLN A 397 -18.16 -6.84 -9.03
C GLN A 397 -17.21 -5.69 -9.40
N SER A 398 -16.23 -5.41 -8.54
CA SER A 398 -15.20 -4.41 -8.82
C SER A 398 -13.83 -4.92 -8.38
N ILE A 399 -12.81 -4.55 -9.15
CA ILE A 399 -11.40 -4.82 -8.82
C ILE A 399 -10.69 -3.47 -8.74
N TYR A 400 -9.91 -3.28 -7.69
CA TYR A 400 -9.06 -2.12 -7.50
C TYR A 400 -7.59 -2.57 -7.46
N LEU A 401 -6.73 -1.78 -8.09
CA LEU A 401 -5.29 -1.95 -8.10
C LEU A 401 -4.64 -0.64 -7.61
N ASN A 402 -3.78 -0.76 -6.58
CA ASN A 402 -3.06 0.36 -5.96
C ASN A 402 -3.99 1.53 -5.58
N GLY A 403 -5.15 1.22 -5.01
CA GLY A 403 -6.11 2.21 -4.53
C GLY A 403 -7.04 2.80 -5.60
N LYS A 404 -6.92 2.38 -6.86
CA LYS A 404 -7.74 2.90 -7.98
C LYS A 404 -8.59 1.79 -8.60
N LEU A 405 -9.79 2.15 -9.04
CA LEU A 405 -10.67 1.22 -9.75
C LEU A 405 -9.99 0.77 -11.05
N ASP A 406 -9.79 -0.53 -11.18
CA ASP A 406 -9.26 -1.16 -12.40
C ASP A 406 -10.41 -1.59 -13.32
N VAL A 407 -11.44 -2.22 -12.77
CA VAL A 407 -12.64 -2.63 -13.52
C VAL A 407 -13.87 -2.69 -12.61
N SER A 408 -15.05 -2.49 -13.21
CA SER A 408 -16.33 -2.78 -12.57
C SER A 408 -17.30 -3.36 -13.59
N ARG A 409 -18.09 -4.36 -13.17
CA ARG A 409 -19.17 -4.94 -13.99
C ARG A 409 -20.34 -5.39 -13.13
N THR A 410 -21.47 -5.64 -13.78
CA THR A 410 -22.61 -6.33 -13.17
C THR A 410 -22.45 -7.84 -13.39
N ALA A 411 -22.48 -8.60 -12.31
CA ALA A 411 -22.55 -10.05 -12.29
C ALA A 411 -23.95 -10.53 -12.71
N GLY A 412 -24.04 -11.74 -13.25
CA GLY A 412 -25.30 -12.42 -13.57
C GLY A 412 -26.03 -12.95 -12.33
N GLY A 413 -25.33 -13.10 -11.19
CA GLY A 413 -25.93 -13.54 -9.94
C GLY A 413 -25.01 -13.38 -8.72
N PRO A 414 -25.54 -13.55 -7.50
CA PRO A 414 -24.75 -13.48 -6.29
C PRO A 414 -23.89 -14.73 -6.11
N PHE A 415 -22.82 -14.61 -5.33
CA PHE A 415 -22.06 -15.76 -4.83
C PHE A 415 -22.93 -16.65 -3.92
N LYS A 416 -22.83 -17.98 -4.06
CA LYS A 416 -23.75 -18.98 -3.47
C LYS A 416 -23.07 -20.06 -2.64
N ALA A 417 -21.74 -20.17 -2.67
CA ALA A 417 -21.06 -21.16 -1.82
C ALA A 417 -21.37 -20.90 -0.35
N ASN A 418 -21.67 -21.96 0.40
CA ASN A 418 -22.10 -21.92 1.80
C ASN A 418 -21.32 -22.89 2.70
N THR A 419 -20.20 -23.40 2.19
CA THR A 419 -19.36 -24.41 2.84
C THR A 419 -17.93 -24.30 2.31
N ASP A 420 -17.07 -25.18 2.83
CA ASP A 420 -15.67 -25.35 2.49
C ASP A 420 -14.76 -24.24 3.03
N SER A 421 -13.47 -24.50 2.99
CA SER A 421 -12.45 -23.67 3.59
C SER A 421 -12.07 -22.51 2.68
N VAL A 422 -11.64 -21.40 3.28
CA VAL A 422 -10.95 -20.35 2.54
C VAL A 422 -9.53 -20.84 2.26
N THR A 423 -9.09 -20.74 1.01
CA THR A 423 -7.73 -21.12 0.60
C THR A 423 -6.93 -19.88 0.23
N ILE A 424 -5.62 -19.90 0.51
CA ILE A 424 -4.68 -18.81 0.21
C ILE A 424 -3.49 -19.42 -0.53
N GLY A 425 -3.09 -18.82 -1.65
CA GLY A 425 -1.96 -19.28 -2.46
C GLY A 425 -2.24 -20.48 -3.38
N ASN A 426 -3.41 -21.12 -3.29
CA ASN A 426 -3.88 -22.15 -4.23
C ASN A 426 -5.42 -22.25 -4.15
N ILE A 427 -6.08 -22.66 -5.24
CA ILE A 427 -7.51 -22.97 -5.24
C ILE A 427 -7.68 -24.38 -5.82
N PRO A 428 -7.74 -25.43 -4.97
CA PRO A 428 -7.72 -26.82 -5.43
C PRO A 428 -8.84 -27.18 -6.42
N GLY A 429 -10.02 -26.55 -6.27
CA GLY A 429 -11.16 -26.76 -7.16
C GLY A 429 -10.87 -26.44 -8.64
N LEU A 430 -9.88 -25.59 -8.91
CA LEU A 430 -9.51 -25.17 -10.26
C LEU A 430 -8.35 -26.00 -10.87
N ASP A 431 -7.63 -26.79 -10.07
CA ASP A 431 -6.43 -27.53 -10.53
C ASP A 431 -6.72 -28.46 -11.71
N SER A 432 -7.93 -29.03 -11.77
CA SER A 432 -8.34 -29.93 -12.86
C SER A 432 -8.57 -29.23 -14.20
N PHE A 433 -8.66 -27.90 -14.22
CA PHE A 433 -8.93 -27.09 -15.41
C PHE A 433 -7.73 -26.22 -15.80
N ALA A 434 -7.13 -25.56 -14.81
CA ALA A 434 -6.00 -24.65 -15.01
C ALA A 434 -4.63 -25.31 -14.79
N GLY A 435 -4.59 -26.58 -14.37
CA GLY A 435 -3.40 -27.17 -13.77
C GLY A 435 -3.10 -26.57 -12.38
N PRO A 436 -2.02 -26.99 -11.71
CA PRO A 436 -1.62 -26.48 -10.40
C PRO A 436 -1.51 -24.95 -10.39
N ASN A 437 -2.45 -24.25 -9.76
CA ASN A 437 -2.60 -22.79 -9.87
C ASN A 437 -1.98 -22.03 -8.68
N TYR A 438 -0.85 -22.53 -8.18
CA TYR A 438 -0.18 -21.98 -7.00
C TYR A 438 0.35 -20.56 -7.23
N PHE A 439 0.29 -19.73 -6.19
CA PHE A 439 0.91 -18.41 -6.17
C PHE A 439 2.43 -18.50 -6.09
N GLN A 440 3.12 -17.64 -6.83
CA GLN A 440 4.57 -17.51 -6.78
C GLN A 440 4.94 -16.08 -6.37
N GLY A 441 5.19 -15.86 -5.08
CA GLY A 441 5.41 -14.51 -4.55
C GLY A 441 5.04 -14.36 -3.08
N MET A 442 4.97 -13.12 -2.60
CA MET A 442 4.60 -12.82 -1.21
C MET A 442 3.18 -12.28 -1.11
N ILE A 443 2.49 -12.61 -0.03
CA ILE A 443 1.20 -12.03 0.38
C ILE A 443 1.36 -11.46 1.79
N ASP A 444 0.81 -10.27 2.00
CA ASP A 444 0.90 -9.52 3.24
C ASP A 444 -0.44 -8.79 3.52
N ARG A 445 -0.79 -8.63 4.80
CA ARG A 445 -2.00 -7.94 5.29
C ARG A 445 -3.29 -8.32 4.58
N LEU A 446 -3.57 -9.62 4.43
CA LEU A 446 -4.81 -10.09 3.81
C LEU A 446 -6.00 -9.82 4.74
N ALA A 447 -7.05 -9.18 4.26
CA ALA A 447 -8.28 -8.91 5.00
C ALA A 447 -9.53 -9.31 4.21
N ILE A 448 -10.55 -9.77 4.93
CA ILE A 448 -11.90 -10.06 4.42
C ILE A 448 -12.90 -9.29 5.26
N THR A 449 -13.74 -8.47 4.61
CA THR A 449 -14.73 -7.60 5.27
C THR A 449 -16.14 -7.91 4.73
N SER A 450 -17.17 -7.96 5.58
CA SER A 450 -18.57 -8.24 5.20
C SER A 450 -19.34 -7.03 4.63
N ARG A 451 -18.62 -6.11 4.00
CA ARG A 451 -19.20 -4.95 3.29
C ARG A 451 -18.32 -4.54 2.12
N VAL A 452 -18.89 -3.73 1.23
CA VAL A 452 -18.13 -3.00 0.20
C VAL A 452 -17.42 -1.82 0.86
N LYS A 453 -16.10 -1.77 0.76
CA LYS A 453 -15.30 -0.59 1.11
C LYS A 453 -15.52 0.50 0.07
N SER A 454 -15.56 1.76 0.50
CA SER A 454 -15.63 2.90 -0.42
C SER A 454 -14.32 3.06 -1.20
N GLU A 455 -14.37 3.76 -2.34
CA GLU A 455 -13.16 4.09 -3.11
C GLU A 455 -12.09 4.80 -2.26
N CYS A 456 -12.52 5.62 -1.30
CA CYS A 456 -11.62 6.35 -0.42
C CYS A 456 -10.98 5.48 0.66
N GLU A 457 -11.72 4.52 1.22
CA GLU A 457 -11.13 3.51 2.11
C GLU A 457 -10.04 2.72 1.39
N ILE A 458 -10.32 2.24 0.17
CA ILE A 458 -9.36 1.45 -0.62
C ILE A 458 -8.15 2.30 -1.01
N LEU A 459 -8.36 3.57 -1.38
CA LEU A 459 -7.27 4.48 -1.71
C LEU A 459 -6.36 4.73 -0.51
N GLU A 460 -6.92 4.98 0.67
CA GLU A 460 -6.12 5.25 1.87
C GLU A 460 -5.44 3.99 2.38
N GLU A 461 -6.09 2.82 2.39
CA GLU A 461 -5.45 1.54 2.73
C GLU A 461 -4.26 1.22 1.80
N ALA A 462 -4.41 1.49 0.50
CA ALA A 462 -3.35 1.27 -0.48
C ALA A 462 -2.23 2.32 -0.42
N THR A 463 -2.51 3.55 0.04
CA THR A 463 -1.58 4.68 -0.19
C THR A 463 -1.14 5.44 1.05
N LEU A 464 -1.92 5.51 2.12
CA LEU A 464 -1.48 6.07 3.40
C LEU A 464 -0.47 5.12 4.04
N SER A 465 0.80 5.52 4.04
CA SER A 465 1.87 4.70 4.61
C SER A 465 1.85 4.76 6.14
N THR A 466 1.62 5.94 6.71
CA THR A 466 1.57 6.13 8.16
C THR A 466 0.92 7.47 8.52
N TYR A 467 0.33 7.55 9.71
CA TYR A 467 -0.25 8.76 10.28
C TYR A 467 -0.04 8.83 11.79
N PHE A 468 0.64 9.87 12.28
CA PHE A 468 0.82 10.15 13.70
C PHE A 468 0.12 11.46 14.08
N THR A 469 -0.87 11.34 14.97
CA THR A 469 -1.60 12.48 15.58
C THR A 469 -0.83 13.15 16.72
N PHE A 470 0.19 12.48 17.27
CA PHE A 470 0.96 12.94 18.44
C PHE A 470 0.14 13.35 19.67
N ASN A 471 -1.03 12.74 19.86
CA ASN A 471 -1.80 12.84 21.10
C ASN A 471 -1.22 11.91 22.18
N SER A 472 -1.02 12.42 23.39
CA SER A 472 -0.33 11.70 24.48
C SER A 472 -1.04 10.41 24.90
N GLY A 473 -2.36 10.32 24.73
CA GLY A 473 -3.16 9.12 25.02
C GLY A 473 -2.98 7.95 24.02
N ILE A 474 -2.42 8.21 22.84
CA ILE A 474 -2.13 7.21 21.79
C ILE A 474 -0.71 7.42 21.25
N SER A 475 0.21 7.81 22.14
CA SER A 475 1.57 8.24 21.81
C SER A 475 2.29 7.23 20.92
N PHE A 476 2.76 7.68 19.76
CA PHE A 476 3.53 6.88 18.79
C PHE A 476 2.80 5.66 18.20
N ASN A 477 1.47 5.58 18.34
CA ASN A 477 0.69 4.65 17.55
C ASN A 477 0.47 5.24 16.16
N ASP A 478 0.79 4.45 15.14
CA ASP A 478 0.37 4.74 13.78
C ASP A 478 -1.15 4.62 13.69
N SER A 479 -1.81 5.75 13.44
CA SER A 479 -3.25 5.88 13.23
C SER A 479 -3.67 5.56 11.78
N GLY A 480 -2.70 5.25 10.91
CA GLY A 480 -2.89 4.77 9.55
C GLY A 480 -3.09 3.25 9.46
N PRO A 481 -3.19 2.70 8.23
CA PRO A 481 -3.57 1.31 8.00
C PRO A 481 -2.47 0.28 8.31
N ASN A 482 -1.22 0.72 8.47
CA ASN A 482 -0.05 -0.16 8.49
C ASN A 482 0.52 -0.43 9.88
N SER A 483 0.01 0.23 10.93
CA SER A 483 0.45 0.01 12.32
C SER A 483 1.98 0.06 12.51
N LEU A 484 2.67 0.98 11.82
CA LEU A 484 4.13 1.01 11.83
C LEU A 484 4.70 1.30 13.23
N SER A 485 5.79 0.62 13.57
CA SER A 485 6.49 0.83 14.85
C SER A 485 7.26 2.16 14.86
N ALA A 486 7.15 2.89 15.97
CA ALA A 486 7.86 4.14 16.16
C ALA A 486 8.37 4.32 17.60
N ILE A 487 9.42 5.13 17.75
CA ILE A 487 10.02 5.50 19.04
C ILE A 487 10.18 7.02 19.15
N GLY A 488 10.11 7.54 20.38
CA GLY A 488 10.49 8.90 20.72
C GLY A 488 11.63 8.91 21.72
N SER A 489 12.64 9.76 21.51
CA SER A 489 13.76 9.96 22.42
C SER A 489 13.88 11.43 22.78
N SER A 490 13.95 11.74 24.09
CA SER A 490 14.03 13.12 24.60
C SER A 490 13.02 14.08 23.97
N VAL A 491 11.78 13.61 23.82
CA VAL A 491 10.63 14.37 23.30
C VAL A 491 9.65 14.64 24.44
N SER A 492 8.84 15.67 24.28
CA SER A 492 7.76 16.03 25.21
C SER A 492 6.48 16.31 24.44
N PHE A 493 5.33 16.20 25.10
CA PHE A 493 4.05 16.59 24.51
C PHE A 493 3.68 18.01 24.96
N VAL A 494 3.10 18.79 24.07
CA VAL A 494 2.55 20.12 24.36
C VAL A 494 1.04 20.11 24.18
N SER A 495 0.32 20.74 25.11
CA SER A 495 -1.16 20.81 25.10
C SER A 495 -1.74 21.85 24.14
N THR A 496 -0.88 22.49 23.35
CA THR A 496 -1.24 23.48 22.33
C THR A 496 -0.88 22.93 20.95
N GLY A 497 -1.42 21.75 20.63
CA GLY A 497 -1.28 21.13 19.30
C GLY A 497 -1.95 21.95 18.21
N HIS A 498 -1.79 21.52 16.96
CA HIS A 498 -2.61 22.03 15.86
C HIS A 498 -4.04 21.52 16.02
N SER A 499 -4.20 20.21 16.28
CA SER A 499 -5.50 19.58 16.49
C SER A 499 -5.86 19.47 17.98
N LEU A 500 -4.95 18.92 18.81
CA LEU A 500 -5.17 18.75 20.24
C LEU A 500 -3.86 18.89 21.02
N GLU A 501 -2.97 17.90 20.91
CA GLU A 501 -1.62 17.94 21.46
C GLU A 501 -0.62 17.79 20.31
N ALA A 502 0.66 18.08 20.58
CA ALA A 502 1.71 17.88 19.60
C ALA A 502 3.00 17.39 20.27
N ILE A 503 3.92 16.87 19.47
CA ILE A 503 5.24 16.49 19.94
C ILE A 503 6.22 17.66 19.81
N SER A 504 7.01 17.89 20.86
CA SER A 504 7.99 18.97 20.98
C SER A 504 9.41 18.42 21.01
N PHE A 505 10.26 19.04 20.19
CA PHE A 505 11.68 18.75 20.05
C PHE A 505 12.51 19.93 20.58
N SER A 506 13.59 19.61 21.30
CA SER A 506 14.42 20.61 21.99
C SER A 506 15.57 21.17 21.15
N GLY A 507 15.83 20.61 19.96
CA GLY A 507 17.05 20.88 19.20
C GLY A 507 18.31 20.17 19.74
N SER A 508 18.18 19.33 20.76
CA SER A 508 19.26 18.45 21.23
C SER A 508 19.54 17.31 20.25
N THR A 509 20.78 16.84 20.18
CA THR A 509 21.17 15.66 19.40
C THR A 509 20.51 14.37 19.87
N SER A 510 20.00 14.34 21.11
CA SER A 510 19.22 13.22 21.66
C SER A 510 17.71 13.34 21.47
N SER A 511 17.20 14.44 20.91
CA SER A 511 15.77 14.70 20.72
C SER A 511 15.37 14.31 19.29
N TYR A 512 14.54 13.28 19.15
CA TYR A 512 14.02 12.80 17.86
C TYR A 512 12.83 11.87 18.04
N PHE A 513 12.07 11.69 16.95
CA PHE A 513 11.07 10.64 16.80
C PHE A 513 11.44 9.84 15.55
N GLN A 514 11.35 8.51 15.60
CA GLN A 514 11.75 7.66 14.48
C GLN A 514 10.73 6.56 14.24
N ILE A 515 10.35 6.40 12.97
CA ILE A 515 9.51 5.32 12.47
C ILE A 515 10.39 4.32 11.74
N SER A 516 10.11 3.04 11.89
CA SER A 516 10.74 1.94 11.14
C SER A 516 9.76 1.31 10.16
N GLY A 517 10.27 0.70 9.09
CA GLY A 517 9.45 -0.15 8.21
C GLY A 517 8.69 0.61 7.12
N VAL A 518 9.14 1.81 6.74
CA VAL A 518 8.46 2.61 5.70
C VAL A 518 8.86 2.10 4.31
N THR A 519 8.17 1.06 3.82
CA THR A 519 8.44 0.41 2.53
C THR A 519 8.20 1.31 1.33
N SER A 520 7.19 2.18 1.39
CA SER A 520 6.79 3.03 0.26
C SER A 520 7.89 3.98 -0.21
N LEU A 521 8.70 4.51 0.72
CA LEU A 521 9.87 5.35 0.40
C LEU A 521 11.07 4.51 -0.06
N GLY A 522 11.05 3.19 0.13
CA GLY A 522 12.09 2.27 -0.33
C GLY A 522 12.00 1.89 -1.80
N ILE A 523 10.95 2.31 -2.52
CA ILE A 523 10.68 1.89 -3.90
C ILE A 523 11.04 3.01 -4.90
N THR A 524 11.94 2.70 -5.82
CA THR A 524 12.38 3.62 -6.87
C THR A 524 11.21 4.05 -7.74
N ASN A 525 11.11 5.34 -8.03
CA ASN A 525 10.04 5.98 -8.80
C ASN A 525 8.61 5.82 -8.26
N ARG A 526 8.41 5.34 -7.03
CA ARG A 526 7.09 5.38 -6.39
C ARG A 526 6.77 6.82 -5.98
N PRO A 527 5.67 7.43 -6.45
CA PRO A 527 5.26 8.76 -6.00
C PRO A 527 5.06 8.78 -4.49
N PHE A 528 5.32 9.92 -3.85
CA PHE A 528 5.14 10.06 -2.42
C PHE A 528 4.69 11.46 -2.05
N SER A 529 4.15 11.59 -0.84
CA SER A 529 3.91 12.88 -0.20
C SER A 529 4.18 12.79 1.30
N ILE A 530 4.67 13.88 1.88
CA ILE A 530 4.90 14.01 3.32
C ILE A 530 4.17 15.28 3.76
N SER A 531 3.26 15.16 4.73
CA SER A 531 2.48 16.27 5.28
C SER A 531 2.68 16.36 6.78
N LEU A 532 2.87 17.57 7.30
CA LEU A 532 2.92 17.85 8.72
C LEU A 532 2.62 19.31 9.03
N TRP A 533 2.21 19.55 10.25
CA TRP A 533 2.18 20.89 10.83
C TRP A 533 3.44 21.10 11.66
N ILE A 534 4.06 22.28 11.53
CA ILE A 534 5.23 22.66 12.32
C ILE A 534 4.99 23.99 13.05
N ARG A 535 5.58 24.10 14.24
CA ARG A 535 5.73 25.36 14.96
C ARG A 535 7.20 25.54 15.36
N PRO A 536 8.02 26.16 14.50
CA PRO A 536 9.45 26.27 14.72
C PRO A 536 9.79 27.23 15.86
N ARG A 537 10.79 26.90 16.68
CA ARG A 537 11.46 27.85 17.60
C ARG A 537 12.76 28.40 17.01
N SER A 538 13.29 27.73 15.99
CA SER A 538 14.43 28.15 15.18
C SER A 538 14.22 27.75 13.72
N LEU A 539 14.69 28.56 12.79
CA LEU A 539 14.62 28.30 11.34
C LEU A 539 15.89 27.59 10.84
N SER A 540 16.28 26.52 11.53
CA SER A 540 17.48 25.74 11.24
C SER A 540 17.26 24.27 11.54
N GLY A 541 18.00 23.40 10.85
CA GLY A 541 18.02 21.96 11.11
C GLY A 541 17.12 21.12 10.19
N THR A 542 17.22 19.81 10.39
CA THR A 542 16.46 18.79 9.64
C THR A 542 15.12 18.55 10.32
N ILE A 543 14.03 18.61 9.55
CA ILE A 543 12.66 18.30 10.01
C ILE A 543 12.34 16.83 9.72
N VAL A 544 12.63 16.35 8.51
CA VAL A 544 12.41 14.94 8.11
C VAL A 544 13.70 14.39 7.49
N HIS A 545 14.22 13.32 8.08
CA HIS A 545 15.37 12.56 7.59
C HIS A 545 14.95 11.15 7.23
N VAL A 546 15.35 10.66 6.06
CA VAL A 546 15.06 9.29 5.62
C VAL A 546 16.36 8.52 5.52
N SER A 547 16.41 7.30 6.06
CA SER A 547 17.60 6.45 6.02
C SER A 547 17.27 4.96 5.84
N ALA A 548 18.19 4.19 5.29
CA ALA A 548 18.07 2.73 5.19
C ALA A 548 18.29 2.04 6.55
N ASN A 549 19.05 2.67 7.43
CA ASN A 549 19.40 2.11 8.74
C ASN A 549 18.84 2.97 9.88
N SER A 550 18.59 2.35 11.03
CA SER A 550 18.08 3.01 12.25
C SER A 550 19.02 4.08 12.83
N SER A 551 20.33 3.99 12.55
CA SER A 551 21.32 4.99 12.99
C SER A 551 21.32 6.30 12.19
N GLY A 552 20.43 6.43 11.19
CA GLY A 552 20.41 7.58 10.29
C GLY A 552 21.37 7.44 9.09
N LEU A 553 21.97 6.26 8.88
CA LEU A 553 23.00 5.98 7.87
C LEU A 553 22.50 5.05 6.74
N GLY A 554 23.42 4.65 5.85
CA GLY A 554 23.14 3.81 4.68
C GLY A 554 22.83 4.68 3.47
N TRP A 555 21.77 4.35 2.73
CA TRP A 555 21.12 5.33 1.88
C TRP A 555 20.42 6.32 2.80
N CYS A 556 20.81 7.60 2.79
CA CYS A 556 20.27 8.58 3.73
C CYS A 556 20.27 10.00 3.19
N TYR A 557 19.14 10.70 3.34
CA TYR A 557 18.96 12.09 2.89
C TYR A 557 17.92 12.82 3.75
N PRO A 558 18.14 14.11 4.05
CA PRO A 558 17.10 14.94 4.64
C PRO A 558 16.08 15.31 3.55
N PHE A 559 14.81 15.01 3.78
CA PHE A 559 13.72 15.34 2.85
C PHE A 559 13.17 16.74 3.12
N LEU A 560 13.05 17.13 4.39
CA LEU A 560 12.57 18.45 4.79
C LEU A 560 13.50 19.09 5.81
N GLY A 561 13.73 20.39 5.68
CA GLY A 561 14.50 21.18 6.65
C GLY A 561 14.65 22.64 6.23
N PHE A 562 15.59 23.34 6.85
CA PHE A 562 15.83 24.76 6.57
C PHE A 562 17.15 25.01 5.86
N ALA A 563 17.14 25.93 4.90
CA ALA A 563 18.34 26.53 4.33
C ALA A 563 19.03 27.49 5.32
N THR A 564 20.27 27.90 5.05
CA THR A 564 21.04 28.81 5.92
C THR A 564 20.35 30.15 6.16
N ASN A 565 19.53 30.60 5.22
CA ASN A 565 18.74 31.84 5.32
C ASN A 565 17.38 31.65 6.02
N GLY A 566 17.08 30.45 6.55
CA GLY A 566 15.82 30.12 7.18
C GLY A 566 14.66 29.84 6.23
N SER A 567 14.90 29.73 4.92
CA SER A 567 13.91 29.23 3.95
C SER A 567 13.59 27.76 4.19
N ILE A 568 12.32 27.38 4.07
CA ILE A 568 11.93 25.96 4.06
C ILE A 568 12.43 25.29 2.76
N VAL A 569 12.95 24.07 2.87
CA VAL A 569 13.50 23.31 1.75
C VAL A 569 12.87 21.91 1.76
N ALA A 570 12.41 21.47 0.59
CA ALA A 570 12.07 20.08 0.33
C ALA A 570 13.11 19.47 -0.62
N GLN A 571 13.44 18.19 -0.42
CA GLN A 571 14.49 17.50 -1.14
C GLN A 571 14.18 16.03 -1.37
N MET A 572 14.71 15.50 -2.46
CA MET A 572 14.65 14.08 -2.79
C MET A 572 15.93 13.64 -3.52
N TYR A 573 16.24 12.34 -3.52
CA TYR A 573 17.46 11.83 -4.15
C TYR A 573 17.24 11.28 -5.58
N ASN A 574 18.00 11.81 -6.54
CA ASN A 574 18.07 11.34 -7.92
C ASN A 574 19.50 11.46 -8.45
N SER A 575 20.35 10.48 -8.13
CA SER A 575 21.81 10.46 -8.39
C SER A 575 22.61 11.57 -7.69
N ASN A 576 21.96 12.67 -7.35
CA ASN A 576 22.34 13.68 -6.37
C ASN A 576 21.07 14.22 -5.71
N VAL A 577 21.24 15.00 -4.65
CA VAL A 577 20.11 15.65 -3.98
C VAL A 577 19.50 16.70 -4.91
N LYS A 578 18.19 16.58 -5.14
CA LYS A 578 17.36 17.60 -5.80
C LYS A 578 16.61 18.35 -4.73
N SER A 579 16.46 19.67 -4.91
CA SER A 579 15.85 20.51 -3.90
C SER A 579 14.97 21.58 -4.53
N VAL A 580 13.88 21.92 -3.84
CA VAL A 580 13.09 23.12 -4.07
C VAL A 580 13.13 23.97 -2.81
N ILE A 581 13.24 25.29 -2.97
CA ILE A 581 13.34 26.24 -1.87
C ILE A 581 12.09 27.11 -1.82
N GLY A 582 11.43 27.11 -0.67
CA GLY A 582 10.27 27.94 -0.38
C GLY A 582 10.65 29.25 0.33
N PRO A 583 9.65 29.98 0.85
CA PRO A 583 9.89 31.18 1.63
C PRO A 583 10.55 30.87 2.97
N SER A 584 11.12 31.88 3.61
CA SER A 584 11.36 31.80 5.05
C SER A 584 10.03 31.88 5.79
N ILE A 585 9.82 30.97 6.73
CA ILE A 585 8.61 30.95 7.57
C ILE A 585 8.86 31.77 8.84
N SER A 586 7.80 32.28 9.45
CA SER A 586 7.94 33.10 10.66
C SER A 586 8.02 32.22 11.90
N VAL A 587 8.92 32.55 12.83
CA VAL A 587 8.95 31.95 14.18
C VAL A 587 7.85 32.62 14.99
N THR A 588 6.68 32.00 15.00
CA THR A 588 5.48 32.49 15.71
C THR A 588 4.91 31.38 16.58
N SER A 589 3.89 31.70 17.38
CA SER A 589 3.07 30.69 18.06
C SER A 589 2.16 29.92 17.11
N ASP A 590 2.06 30.34 15.84
CA ASP A 590 1.11 29.79 14.89
C ASP A 590 1.69 28.58 14.18
N TRP A 591 0.81 27.62 13.90
CA TRP A 591 1.14 26.42 13.16
C TRP A 591 1.26 26.72 11.65
N THR A 592 2.28 26.15 11.02
CA THR A 592 2.48 26.23 9.57
C THR A 592 2.37 24.83 8.97
N HIS A 593 1.47 24.65 8.00
CA HIS A 593 1.31 23.39 7.28
C HIS A 593 2.34 23.29 6.17
N ILE A 594 3.11 22.20 6.17
CA ILE A 594 4.14 21.91 5.18
C ILE A 594 3.79 20.61 4.48
N VAL A 595 3.74 20.64 3.15
CA VAL A 595 3.56 19.44 2.34
C VAL A 595 4.63 19.36 1.26
N GLU A 596 5.36 18.25 1.26
CA GLU A 596 6.21 17.82 0.16
C GLU A 596 5.45 16.81 -0.69
N THR A 597 5.46 16.97 -2.02
CA THR A 597 4.95 15.95 -2.94
C THR A 597 5.93 15.68 -4.07
N TRP A 598 5.98 14.44 -4.54
CA TRP A 598 6.77 14.03 -5.68
C TRP A 598 6.04 13.00 -6.55
N SER A 599 6.12 13.18 -7.87
CA SER A 599 5.83 12.13 -8.87
C SER A 599 6.71 12.30 -10.10
N SER A 600 6.84 11.25 -10.91
CA SER A 600 7.57 11.32 -12.18
C SER A 600 6.96 12.33 -13.17
N THR A 601 5.65 12.58 -13.09
CA THR A 601 4.92 13.53 -13.95
C THR A 601 5.14 14.98 -13.53
N ASN A 602 5.09 15.25 -12.23
CA ASN A 602 5.01 16.61 -11.69
C ASN A 602 6.32 17.10 -11.07
N GLY A 603 7.27 16.19 -10.84
CA GLY A 603 8.51 16.46 -10.12
C GLY A 603 8.27 16.78 -8.65
N LEU A 604 9.31 17.29 -7.98
CA LEU A 604 9.27 17.69 -6.58
C LEU A 604 8.49 19.01 -6.43
N ARG A 605 7.62 19.06 -5.44
CA ARG A 605 6.77 20.22 -5.09
C ARG A 605 6.76 20.45 -3.58
N LEU A 606 6.66 21.71 -3.21
CA LEU A 606 6.57 22.16 -1.83
C LEU A 606 5.40 23.12 -1.68
N TYR A 607 4.53 22.81 -0.72
CA TYR A 607 3.40 23.62 -0.34
C TYR A 607 3.58 24.13 1.10
N VAL A 608 3.16 25.37 1.32
CA VAL A 608 3.11 26.01 2.64
C VAL A 608 1.71 26.61 2.81
N ASN A 609 0.99 26.20 3.86
CA ASN A 609 -0.37 26.65 4.14
C ASN A 609 -1.29 26.57 2.91
N ASN A 610 -1.36 25.39 2.28
CA ASN A 610 -2.14 25.11 1.06
C ASN A 610 -1.70 25.88 -0.21
N ILE A 611 -0.59 26.64 -0.17
CA ILE A 611 -0.07 27.36 -1.35
C ILE A 611 1.14 26.61 -1.90
N LEU A 612 1.13 26.28 -3.20
CA LEU A 612 2.31 25.78 -3.91
C LEU A 612 3.36 26.89 -3.98
N VAL A 613 4.44 26.78 -3.20
CA VAL A 613 5.48 27.82 -3.10
C VAL A 613 6.69 27.52 -3.97
N ALA A 614 6.95 26.25 -4.29
CA ALA A 614 8.07 25.86 -5.13
C ALA A 614 7.82 24.53 -5.86
N SER A 615 8.35 24.40 -7.08
CA SER A 615 8.26 23.17 -7.88
C SER A 615 9.42 23.08 -8.88
N THR A 616 9.85 21.85 -9.19
CA THR A 616 10.81 21.58 -10.26
C THR A 616 10.32 20.46 -11.18
N THR A 617 9.69 20.82 -12.29
CA THR A 617 9.31 19.87 -13.36
C THR A 617 10.51 19.42 -14.20
N ALA A 618 11.56 20.26 -14.32
CA ALA A 618 12.69 20.04 -15.21
C ALA A 618 13.80 19.11 -14.66
N MET A 619 13.78 18.73 -13.37
CA MET A 619 14.97 18.17 -12.68
C MET A 619 14.70 16.96 -11.76
N ALA A 620 13.46 16.47 -11.67
CA ALA A 620 13.10 15.39 -10.73
C ALA A 620 12.13 14.37 -11.37
N THR A 621 12.39 13.94 -12.61
CA THR A 621 11.54 12.92 -13.29
C THR A 621 11.72 11.51 -12.73
N SER A 622 12.73 11.28 -11.90
CA SER A 622 13.01 10.01 -11.26
C SER A 622 13.41 10.18 -9.80
N TYR A 623 13.08 9.18 -8.99
CA TYR A 623 13.44 9.04 -7.57
C TYR A 623 14.18 7.72 -7.41
N ILE A 624 15.40 7.75 -6.87
CA ILE A 624 16.22 6.56 -6.65
C ILE A 624 16.17 6.21 -5.17
N ALA A 625 15.45 5.16 -4.83
CA ALA A 625 15.23 4.77 -3.44
C ALA A 625 16.33 3.85 -2.89
N SER A 626 16.17 3.44 -1.63
CA SER A 626 17.10 2.55 -0.92
C SER A 626 16.96 1.06 -1.30
N SER A 627 15.86 0.68 -1.95
CA SER A 627 15.47 -0.71 -2.23
C SER A 627 15.25 -1.58 -0.98
N VAL A 628 15.10 -0.95 0.19
CA VAL A 628 14.77 -1.60 1.47
C VAL A 628 13.71 -0.80 2.20
N GLN A 629 13.11 -1.37 3.24
CA GLN A 629 12.22 -0.60 4.11
C GLN A 629 13.02 0.52 4.81
N ASN A 630 12.52 1.75 4.75
CA ASN A 630 13.24 2.90 5.28
C ASN A 630 12.84 3.23 6.73
N TYR A 631 13.76 3.90 7.42
CA TYR A 631 13.50 4.64 8.64
C TYR A 631 13.22 6.09 8.31
N VAL A 632 12.24 6.69 8.99
CA VAL A 632 11.95 8.12 8.89
C VAL A 632 12.12 8.74 10.26
N THR A 633 13.07 9.66 10.37
CA THR A 633 13.41 10.34 11.63
C THR A 633 12.97 11.80 11.55
N LEU A 634 12.13 12.22 12.50
CA LEU A 634 11.73 13.60 12.67
C LEU A 634 12.72 14.35 13.57
N ALA A 635 12.93 15.60 13.22
CA ALA A 635 13.72 16.60 13.94
C ALA A 635 15.22 16.30 14.12
N ASN A 636 15.76 15.26 13.48
CA ASN A 636 17.16 14.85 13.65
C ASN A 636 17.63 13.97 12.48
N SER A 637 18.93 14.00 12.18
CA SER A 637 19.57 13.11 11.20
C SER A 637 20.42 12.01 11.84
N LEU A 638 20.45 11.94 13.18
CA LEU A 638 21.25 11.01 13.98
C LEU A 638 22.73 11.05 13.55
N SER A 639 23.33 9.87 13.35
CA SER A 639 24.71 9.76 12.85
C SER A 639 24.85 10.22 11.39
N GLY A 640 23.76 10.47 10.67
CA GLY A 640 23.77 11.02 9.31
C GLY A 640 24.25 12.47 9.22
N THR A 641 24.30 13.19 10.35
CA THR A 641 24.78 14.57 10.40
C THR A 641 26.22 14.68 9.88
N GLY A 642 26.42 15.42 8.79
CA GLY A 642 27.73 15.59 8.16
C GLY A 642 28.23 14.40 7.31
N ILE A 643 27.42 13.33 7.20
CA ILE A 643 27.73 12.15 6.38
C ILE A 643 26.80 12.08 5.17
N CYS A 644 25.50 12.25 5.38
CA CYS A 644 24.50 12.23 4.32
C CYS A 644 24.56 13.51 3.48
N GLY A 645 24.15 13.43 2.21
CA GLY A 645 24.11 14.61 1.34
C GLY A 645 23.07 15.62 1.81
N ALA A 646 23.49 16.81 2.24
CA ALA A 646 22.59 17.84 2.79
C ALA A 646 21.86 18.69 1.73
N GLY A 647 22.28 18.64 0.46
CA GLY A 647 21.73 19.47 -0.61
C GLY A 647 21.75 20.97 -0.26
N LEU A 648 20.59 21.62 -0.31
CA LEU A 648 20.38 23.02 0.07
C LEU A 648 20.01 23.26 1.55
N LEU A 649 20.01 22.25 2.43
CA LEU A 649 19.84 22.49 3.87
C LEU A 649 21.08 23.22 4.40
N GLY A 650 20.86 24.23 5.25
CA GLY A 650 21.94 25.05 5.81
C GLY A 650 22.78 24.30 6.84
N SER A 651 22.13 23.42 7.62
CA SER A 651 22.78 22.47 8.51
C SER A 651 21.85 21.27 8.72
N MET A 652 22.42 20.06 8.81
CA MET A 652 21.69 18.85 9.24
C MET A 652 21.62 18.74 10.77
N SER A 653 21.63 19.89 11.47
CA SER A 653 21.49 19.93 12.92
C SER A 653 20.07 19.52 13.34
N PRO A 654 19.86 19.10 14.60
CA PRO A 654 18.52 18.82 15.09
C PRO A 654 17.61 20.05 15.01
N TYR A 655 16.34 19.83 14.67
CA TYR A 655 15.30 20.85 14.64
C TYR A 655 14.80 21.15 16.06
N ASN A 656 14.53 22.42 16.33
CA ASN A 656 13.93 22.90 17.57
C ASN A 656 12.56 23.50 17.28
N GLY A 657 11.52 22.86 17.78
CA GLY A 657 10.13 23.24 17.55
C GLY A 657 9.17 22.08 17.78
N ASP A 658 7.91 22.32 17.47
CA ASP A 658 6.84 21.33 17.59
C ASP A 658 6.46 20.79 16.21
N ILE A 659 5.99 19.54 16.17
CA ILE A 659 5.43 18.88 14.99
C ILE A 659 4.09 18.24 15.38
N ASP A 660 3.12 18.32 14.49
CA ASP A 660 1.81 17.69 14.66
C ASP A 660 1.32 17.07 13.35
N GLU A 661 0.36 16.14 13.44
CA GLU A 661 -0.43 15.64 12.31
C GLU A 661 0.43 15.07 11.15
N PHE A 662 1.49 14.33 11.48
CA PHE A 662 2.48 13.83 10.53
C PHE A 662 1.95 12.64 9.71
N ARG A 663 2.00 12.74 8.38
CA ARG A 663 1.51 11.72 7.44
C ARG A 663 2.50 11.47 6.32
N ILE A 664 2.64 10.21 5.91
CA ILE A 664 3.37 9.81 4.71
C ILE A 664 2.41 9.08 3.78
N TYR A 665 2.38 9.47 2.52
CA TYR A 665 1.61 8.85 1.46
C TYR A 665 2.54 8.27 0.39
N SER A 666 2.15 7.15 -0.18
CA SER A 666 2.80 6.49 -1.32
C SER A 666 2.15 6.87 -2.66
N ARG A 667 1.61 8.10 -2.70
CA ARG A 667 1.05 8.78 -3.87
C ARG A 667 1.38 10.26 -3.79
N GLU A 668 1.31 10.95 -4.93
CA GLU A 668 1.25 12.41 -4.95
C GLU A 668 -0.14 12.86 -4.45
N LEU A 669 -0.18 13.70 -3.42
CA LEU A 669 -1.40 14.36 -2.96
C LEU A 669 -1.82 15.41 -3.98
N THR A 670 -3.13 15.48 -4.24
CA THR A 670 -3.71 16.51 -5.09
C THR A 670 -3.84 17.84 -4.33
N ALA A 671 -4.05 18.96 -5.05
CA ALA A 671 -4.35 20.23 -4.40
C ALA A 671 -5.62 20.17 -3.53
N ALA A 672 -6.59 19.31 -3.88
CA ALA A 672 -7.78 19.09 -3.07
C ALA A 672 -7.45 18.37 -1.75
N ASP A 673 -6.60 17.34 -1.80
CA ASP A 673 -6.11 16.64 -0.61
C ASP A 673 -5.34 17.58 0.33
N ILE A 674 -4.45 18.41 -0.22
CA ILE A 674 -3.66 19.37 0.55
C ILE A 674 -4.57 20.43 1.19
N CYS A 675 -5.56 20.92 0.45
CA CYS A 675 -6.56 21.84 0.98
C CYS A 675 -7.32 21.19 2.15
N THR A 676 -7.75 19.94 2.01
CA THR A 676 -8.43 19.19 3.07
C THR A 676 -7.58 19.06 4.32
N LEU A 677 -6.31 18.67 4.19
CA LEU A 677 -5.39 18.56 5.33
C LEU A 677 -5.07 19.92 5.98
N TYR A 678 -5.21 21.02 5.23
CA TYR A 678 -4.98 22.36 5.73
C TYR A 678 -6.16 22.90 6.56
N ILE A 679 -7.39 22.48 6.26
CA ILE A 679 -8.59 22.92 6.96
C ILE A 679 -9.04 21.96 8.08
N SER A 680 -8.42 20.77 8.16
CA SER A 680 -8.78 19.69 9.08
C SER A 680 -8.37 19.93 10.52
#